data_AF-A0A6L6AA64-F1
#
_entry.id   AF-A0A6L6AA64-F1
#
_cell.length_a   1.000
_cell.length_b   1.000
_cell.length_c   1.000
_cell.angle_alpha   90.00
_cell.angle_beta   90.00
_cell.angle_gamma   90.00
#
_symmetry.space_group_name_H-M   'P 1'
#
loop_
_entity.id
_entity.type
_entity.pdbx_description
1 polymer ?
#
loop_
_entity_poly.entity_id
_entity_poly.type
_entity_poly.pdbx_seq_one_letter_code
_entity_poly.pdbx_strand_id
1 'polypeptide(L)'
;MRKIQDRWVISPRDVIAELECNHRLHLEWSVINELLPPAPREDSPELELLAEQGIVHERKLAQELKSKGSFIDVAPAGFAHDALLAAHEKTLTAISDGIETIYQATFFTNSFLGFADFLILVKDDSGQPLKDSEGRFVYDPVDAKSARSAKRAAVLQVATYAAIMQELNLATPQKVHLWLGGDAKWSTSALDLIDLAQFFMKRVRERLDTYDSLPTPQWAPPKESCARCRWSTHCDTGRRQDRDLSLIQGIRSTSRSLLVTNGITTIDQMAVAQDEDRPKLPREVSKATFATLRDQAAIQVKGEGAPKPIYEIKSIEAFGLMPESSEGDIWFDMEGDPFANDGAGLEYMFGYLFRNGSDLEFKTFDARDLAQEKIAFIEFIQYLIERRKTFPDMHVYHYASYEVSAMLRLAQRHGVLEFEVDSLIREGLFVDLYALVRNAFRFSTESMSIKYIEKVYWTGNRDKEVSNAVGSVVQFEKALGRLRDGKEAEFTKILEEIKSYNKDDVDSTQQLDQWIRQQALANGIDIAALRPVHEAKAEMISDGEHELPIALQLLDGVPADKGNRSEEQQALALLAAAVSFHQREARPAWWAIFERALKDLDEMDAFNDVVIPTKVEVGPWTISGRQRNHRRTVTIEADGVDLSHVLDFEHIPQLLYEVAPSAFKEIQGSTRGFSDAKIVEIDNSKVVFEEIEKKNFPMWDTAPMAILPGSPIDTSTISKILRDELGAGTLARKAENLPLFPNTAWCDVLLRRDPRQLSGSLTHSGDPVEDITASLLDSDNSYVAVQGPPGTGKTYVGAHVIAKLAKQGWKIGVVAQSHAVIEHLMNNVQEIDSSIKMAKRGQSEKSRPKYHVDEVGPWAAGIVDEGYVIGGTVWSFSSQKLRSL
;
A
#
# COMPACT_ATOMS: atom_id res chain seq x y z
N MET A 1 7.44 21.13 23.03
CA MET A 1 8.43 21.58 24.02
C MET A 1 7.78 22.58 24.97
N ARG A 2 8.46 22.92 26.06
CA ARG A 2 8.02 23.92 27.05
C ARG A 2 9.18 24.40 27.90
N LYS A 3 9.00 25.52 28.61
CA LYS A 3 9.87 25.91 29.73
C LYS A 3 9.30 25.41 31.05
N ILE A 4 10.06 24.64 31.80
CA ILE A 4 9.76 24.26 33.19
C ILE A 4 10.94 24.72 34.04
N GLN A 5 10.69 25.57 35.04
CA GLN A 5 11.74 26.19 35.86
C GLN A 5 12.86 26.81 34.99
N ASP A 6 12.46 27.59 33.98
CA ASP A 6 13.34 28.25 33.00
C ASP A 6 14.24 27.34 32.16
N ARG A 7 14.01 26.03 32.17
CA ARG A 7 14.73 25.06 31.32
C ARG A 7 13.86 24.55 30.19
N TRP A 8 14.47 24.36 29.02
CA TRP A 8 13.82 23.72 27.88
C TRP A 8 13.61 22.24 28.14
N VAL A 9 12.37 21.82 27.99
CA VAL A 9 11.95 20.42 28.08
C VAL A 9 11.34 20.03 26.74
N ILE A 10 12.02 19.15 26.01
CA ILE A 10 11.57 18.61 24.72
C ILE A 10 10.64 17.42 24.94
N SER A 11 9.84 17.08 23.93
CA SER A 11 8.96 15.91 23.94
C SER A 11 9.05 15.14 22.62
N PRO A 12 8.49 13.92 22.51
CA PRO A 12 8.47 13.18 21.25
C PRO A 12 7.84 13.98 20.10
N ARG A 13 6.86 14.85 20.38
CA ARG A 13 6.26 15.73 19.34
C ARG A 13 7.26 16.71 18.75
N ASP A 14 8.26 17.16 19.52
CA ASP A 14 9.33 18.04 19.03
C ASP A 14 10.33 17.26 18.16
N VAL A 15 10.62 16.01 18.54
CA VAL A 15 11.46 15.10 17.75
C VAL A 15 10.79 14.81 16.40
N ILE A 16 9.48 14.56 16.40
CA ILE A 16 8.67 14.44 15.18
C ILE A 16 8.65 15.75 14.39
N ALA A 17 8.60 16.91 15.07
CA ALA A 17 8.68 18.20 14.40
C ALA A 17 10.02 18.41 13.68
N GLU A 18 11.13 17.97 14.25
CA GLU A 18 12.42 18.05 13.56
C GLU A 18 12.47 17.17 12.30
N LEU A 19 11.83 15.99 12.35
CA LEU A 19 11.70 15.11 11.18
C LEU A 19 10.80 15.72 10.10
N GLU A 20 9.60 16.16 10.47
CA GLU A 20 8.59 16.63 9.52
C GLU A 20 8.87 18.06 9.03
N CYS A 21 9.09 19.00 9.96
CA CYS A 21 9.26 20.41 9.68
C CYS A 21 9.96 21.17 10.81
N ASN A 22 11.28 21.35 10.72
CA ASN A 22 12.06 22.15 11.68
C ASN A 22 11.56 23.61 11.82
N HIS A 23 10.94 24.19 10.77
CA HIS A 23 10.30 25.51 10.85
C HIS A 23 9.19 25.55 11.90
N ARG A 24 8.40 24.46 12.03
CA ARG A 24 7.39 24.31 13.08
C ARG A 24 8.03 24.47 14.45
N LEU A 25 9.19 23.85 14.68
CA LEU A 25 9.93 23.94 15.94
C LEU A 25 10.33 25.39 16.25
N HIS A 26 10.81 26.15 15.26
CA HIS A 26 11.19 27.56 15.45
C HIS A 26 9.98 28.47 15.74
N LEU A 27 8.83 28.23 15.09
CA LEU A 27 7.57 28.93 15.39
C LEU A 27 7.07 28.63 16.81
N GLU A 28 7.09 27.36 17.23
CA GLU A 28 6.76 26.97 18.61
C GLU A 28 7.69 27.66 19.63
N TRP A 29 8.99 27.73 19.32
CA TRP A 29 9.97 28.39 20.18
C TRP A 29 9.66 29.88 20.28
N SER A 30 9.31 30.50 19.16
CA SER A 30 8.98 31.93 19.08
C SER A 30 7.75 32.28 19.93
N VAL A 31 6.73 31.40 19.97
CA VAL A 31 5.56 31.57 20.84
C VAL A 31 5.92 31.47 22.31
N ILE A 32 6.72 30.47 22.68
CA ILE A 32 7.12 30.25 24.08
C ILE A 32 7.99 31.39 24.61
N ASN A 33 8.71 32.10 23.74
CA ASN A 33 9.48 33.30 24.08
C ASN A 33 8.74 34.62 23.79
N GLU A 34 7.42 34.57 23.53
CA GLU A 34 6.57 35.75 23.32
C GLU A 34 6.99 36.64 22.12
N LEU A 35 7.76 36.10 21.18
CA LEU A 35 8.15 36.80 19.94
C LEU A 35 7.06 36.75 18.87
N LEU A 36 6.15 35.77 18.97
CA LEU A 36 5.04 35.55 18.05
C LEU A 36 3.79 35.17 18.87
N PRO A 37 2.59 35.69 18.54
CA PRO A 37 1.37 35.17 19.15
C PRO A 37 1.15 33.70 18.76
N PRO A 38 0.47 32.90 19.60
CA PRO A 38 0.09 31.54 19.20
C PRO A 38 -0.78 31.58 17.94
N ALA A 39 -0.62 30.58 17.07
CA ALA A 39 -1.53 30.39 15.95
C ALA A 39 -2.98 30.32 16.46
N PRO A 40 -3.96 30.94 15.75
CA PRO A 40 -5.36 30.78 16.08
C PRO A 40 -5.71 29.29 16.16
N ARG A 41 -6.53 28.91 17.15
CA ARG A 41 -7.08 27.56 17.16
C ARG A 41 -8.04 27.45 15.99
N GLU A 42 -7.69 26.65 15.00
CA GLU A 42 -8.62 26.25 13.95
C GLU A 42 -9.50 25.15 14.52
N ASP A 43 -10.81 25.41 14.59
CA ASP A 43 -11.80 24.38 14.88
C ASP A 43 -11.92 23.50 13.64
N SER A 44 -11.17 22.40 13.63
CA SER A 44 -11.30 21.33 12.64
C SER A 44 -12.05 20.17 13.28
N PRO A 45 -13.35 19.98 12.96
CA PRO A 45 -14.14 18.86 13.48
C PRO A 45 -13.50 17.49 13.18
N GLU A 46 -12.71 17.42 12.10
CA GLU A 46 -12.01 16.24 11.61
C GLU A 46 -10.84 15.88 12.54
N LEU A 47 -9.99 16.85 12.88
CA LEU A 47 -8.89 16.66 13.82
C LEU A 47 -9.42 16.34 15.23
N GLU A 48 -10.56 16.92 15.60
CA GLU A 48 -11.24 16.62 16.87
C GLU A 48 -11.78 15.19 16.89
N LEU A 49 -12.49 14.76 15.83
CA LEU A 49 -12.97 13.38 15.69
C LEU A 49 -11.82 12.37 15.73
N LEU A 50 -10.73 12.64 15.02
CA LEU A 50 -9.53 11.79 15.04
C LEU A 50 -8.88 11.69 16.41
N ALA A 51 -8.83 12.80 17.15
CA ALA A 51 -8.31 12.82 18.51
C ALA A 51 -9.21 12.01 19.46
N GLU A 52 -10.53 12.16 19.34
CA GLU A 52 -11.51 11.40 20.14
C GLU A 52 -11.43 9.90 19.86
N GLN A 53 -11.39 9.48 18.59
CA GLN A 53 -11.23 8.06 18.21
C GLN A 53 -9.92 7.47 18.74
N GLY A 54 -8.82 8.23 18.71
CA GLY A 54 -7.54 7.82 19.29
C GLY A 54 -7.66 7.55 20.80
N ILE A 55 -8.31 8.45 21.55
CA ILE A 55 -8.55 8.29 22.99
C ILE A 55 -9.44 7.08 23.28
N VAL A 56 -10.49 6.85 22.49
CA VAL A 56 -11.38 5.70 22.66
C VAL A 56 -10.63 4.39 22.43
N HIS A 57 -9.83 4.31 21.37
CA HIS A 57 -9.02 3.14 21.04
C HIS A 57 -8.02 2.82 22.17
N GLU A 58 -7.29 3.82 22.64
CA GLU A 58 -6.33 3.68 23.74
C GLU A 58 -7.01 3.20 25.03
N ARG A 59 -8.17 3.77 25.38
CA ARG A 59 -8.95 3.34 26.56
C ARG A 59 -9.47 1.92 26.46
N LYS A 60 -9.92 1.49 25.28
CA LYS A 60 -10.35 0.11 25.03
C LYS A 60 -9.20 -0.87 25.31
N LEU A 61 -8.02 -0.59 24.76
CA LEU A 61 -6.81 -1.38 24.99
C LEU A 61 -6.41 -1.41 26.48
N ALA A 62 -6.47 -0.27 27.17
CA ALA A 62 -6.18 -0.21 28.60
C ALA A 62 -7.14 -1.07 29.44
N GLN A 63 -8.43 -1.06 29.12
CA GLN A 63 -9.43 -1.92 29.80
C GLN A 63 -9.16 -3.41 29.57
N GLU A 64 -8.82 -3.79 28.34
CA GLU A 64 -8.47 -5.18 28.01
C GLU A 64 -7.22 -5.64 28.77
N LEU A 65 -6.16 -4.82 28.82
CA LEU A 65 -4.92 -5.14 29.54
C LEU A 65 -5.13 -5.23 31.05
N LYS A 66 -5.94 -4.32 31.62
CA LYS A 66 -6.28 -4.31 33.03
C LYS A 66 -6.94 -5.62 33.50
N SER A 67 -7.60 -6.35 32.60
CA SER A 67 -8.22 -7.65 32.90
C SER A 67 -7.27 -8.86 32.84
N LYS A 68 -6.04 -8.70 32.32
CA LYS A 68 -5.12 -9.81 31.98
C LYS A 68 -3.96 -9.99 32.95
N GLY A 69 -3.64 -9.00 33.78
CA GLY A 69 -2.45 -9.03 34.64
C GLY A 69 -2.39 -7.86 35.61
N SER A 70 -1.23 -7.67 36.25
CA SER A 70 -0.99 -6.50 37.09
C SER A 70 -0.93 -5.23 36.23
N PHE A 71 -1.68 -4.22 36.64
CA PHE A 71 -1.89 -3.01 35.86
C PHE A 71 -1.82 -1.78 36.77
N ILE A 72 -1.14 -0.73 36.30
CA ILE A 72 -1.15 0.57 36.96
C ILE A 72 -1.43 1.69 35.94
N ASP A 73 -2.30 2.62 36.33
CA ASP A 73 -2.51 3.88 35.60
C ASP A 73 -1.70 4.97 36.28
N VAL A 74 -0.73 5.53 35.56
CA VAL A 74 0.17 6.57 36.08
C VAL A 74 -0.46 7.96 36.00
N ALA A 75 -1.28 8.22 34.97
CA ALA A 75 -1.85 9.50 34.52
C ALA A 75 -1.35 10.79 35.24
N PRO A 76 -0.70 11.72 34.55
CA PRO A 76 -0.19 12.95 35.17
C PRO A 76 -1.32 13.87 35.65
N ALA A 77 -1.20 14.42 36.86
CA ALA A 77 -2.15 15.39 37.43
C ALA A 77 -1.98 16.83 36.88
N GLY A 78 -1.07 17.06 35.93
CA GLY A 78 -0.80 18.36 35.32
C GLY A 78 0.64 18.52 34.83
N PHE A 79 1.04 19.75 34.50
CA PHE A 79 2.38 20.10 34.00
C PHE A 79 3.26 20.83 35.04
N ALA A 80 2.84 20.87 36.31
CA ALA A 80 3.68 21.38 37.39
C ALA A 80 4.89 20.46 37.59
N HIS A 81 6.05 21.05 37.89
CA HIS A 81 7.32 20.31 38.03
C HIS A 81 7.22 19.15 39.03
N ASP A 82 6.72 19.40 40.24
CA ASP A 82 6.55 18.37 41.27
C ASP A 82 5.57 17.26 40.86
N ALA A 83 4.51 17.59 40.12
CA ALA A 83 3.54 16.61 39.64
C ALA A 83 4.14 15.68 38.57
N LEU A 84 4.99 16.23 37.69
CA LEU A 84 5.72 15.45 36.68
C LEU A 84 6.78 14.55 37.31
N LEU A 85 7.50 15.05 38.31
CA LEU A 85 8.44 14.23 39.09
C LEU A 85 7.72 13.08 39.79
N ALA A 86 6.60 13.34 40.46
CA ALA A 86 5.84 12.30 41.14
C ALA A 86 5.31 11.22 40.16
N ALA A 87 4.82 11.62 38.98
CA ALA A 87 4.38 10.67 37.94
C ALA A 87 5.54 9.85 37.37
N HIS A 88 6.71 10.48 37.21
CA HIS A 88 7.94 9.81 36.80
C HIS A 88 8.40 8.78 37.85
N GLU A 89 8.46 9.14 39.13
CA GLU A 89 8.81 8.23 40.23
C GLU A 89 7.83 7.05 40.33
N LYS A 90 6.54 7.31 40.14
CA LYS A 90 5.50 6.26 40.09
C LYS A 90 5.74 5.29 38.93
N THR A 91 6.18 5.79 37.78
CA THR A 91 6.57 4.95 36.62
C THR A 91 7.78 4.08 36.96
N LEU A 92 8.85 4.67 37.51
CA LEU A 92 10.06 3.95 37.88
C LEU A 92 9.82 2.88 38.96
N THR A 93 8.97 3.19 39.95
CA THR A 93 8.57 2.24 41.00
C THR A 93 7.83 1.06 40.38
N ALA A 94 6.87 1.30 39.50
CA ALA A 94 6.14 0.23 38.82
C ALA A 94 7.03 -0.67 37.95
N ILE A 95 8.05 -0.11 37.29
CA ILE A 95 9.06 -0.86 36.55
C ILE A 95 9.89 -1.74 37.50
N SER A 96 10.33 -1.19 38.63
CA SER A 96 11.11 -1.93 39.63
C SER A 96 10.30 -3.05 40.29
N ASP A 97 8.99 -2.85 40.46
CA ASP A 97 8.08 -3.84 41.04
C ASP A 97 7.66 -4.94 40.05
N GLY A 98 8.03 -4.82 38.76
CA GLY A 98 7.69 -5.81 37.74
C GLY A 98 6.20 -5.84 37.42
N ILE A 99 5.50 -4.70 37.44
CA ILE A 99 4.09 -4.60 37.03
C ILE A 99 3.96 -4.92 35.54
N GLU A 100 3.05 -5.82 35.16
CA GLU A 100 2.97 -6.35 33.80
C GLU A 100 2.61 -5.29 32.76
N THR A 101 1.74 -4.34 33.13
CA THR A 101 1.33 -3.22 32.26
C THR A 101 1.32 -1.91 33.03
N ILE A 102 2.07 -0.93 32.50
CA ILE A 102 2.09 0.44 33.01
C ILE A 102 1.45 1.33 31.95
N TYR A 103 0.28 1.87 32.25
CA TYR A 103 -0.49 2.75 31.36
C TYR A 103 -0.18 4.22 31.66
N GLN A 104 -0.01 5.02 30.59
CA GLN A 104 0.36 6.44 30.65
C GLN A 104 1.71 6.67 31.37
N ALA A 105 2.69 5.80 31.11
CA ALA A 105 4.01 5.84 31.71
C ALA A 105 4.70 7.18 31.42
N THR A 106 5.12 7.87 32.48
CA THR A 106 5.65 9.23 32.40
C THR A 106 7.18 9.21 32.55
N PHE A 107 7.86 9.75 31.55
CA PHE A 107 9.31 9.96 31.59
C PHE A 107 9.62 11.46 31.67
N PHE A 108 10.32 11.87 32.74
CA PHE A 108 10.69 13.27 32.96
C PHE A 108 12.14 13.40 33.46
N THR A 109 13.02 14.02 32.67
CA THR A 109 14.48 14.17 33.00
C THR A 109 14.91 15.63 33.20
N ASN A 110 13.97 16.55 33.44
CA ASN A 110 14.17 18.02 33.39
C ASN A 110 14.64 18.57 32.03
N SER A 111 14.99 17.72 31.06
CA SER A 111 15.30 18.08 29.67
C SER A 111 14.38 17.40 28.66
N PHE A 112 13.67 16.36 29.10
CA PHE A 112 12.70 15.62 28.31
C PHE A 112 11.40 15.38 29.10
N LEU A 113 10.26 15.40 28.40
CA LEU A 113 8.95 15.00 28.90
C LEU A 113 8.22 14.16 27.86
N GLY A 114 7.83 12.95 28.22
CA GLY A 114 7.07 12.05 27.36
C GLY A 114 6.10 11.17 28.14
N PHE A 115 5.02 10.77 27.47
CA PHE A 115 3.97 9.90 28.01
C PHE A 115 3.82 8.71 27.07
N ALA A 116 4.45 7.59 27.40
CA ALA A 116 4.25 6.37 26.65
C ALA A 116 2.88 5.80 27.00
N ASP A 117 2.08 5.44 25.99
CA ASP A 117 0.73 4.93 26.22
C ASP A 117 0.80 3.66 27.08
N PHE A 118 1.71 2.74 26.75
CA PHE A 118 1.99 1.58 27.60
C PHE A 118 3.48 1.25 27.69
N LEU A 119 3.90 0.73 28.84
CA LEU A 119 5.09 -0.12 28.96
C LEU A 119 4.63 -1.54 29.29
N ILE A 120 5.12 -2.51 28.51
CA ILE A 120 4.76 -3.92 28.67
C ILE A 120 5.97 -4.71 29.14
N LEU A 121 5.80 -5.43 30.26
CA LEU A 121 6.84 -6.29 30.79
C LEU A 121 7.12 -7.45 29.83
N VAL A 122 8.37 -7.58 29.39
CA VAL A 122 8.79 -8.66 28.49
C VAL A 122 8.88 -9.95 29.29
N LYS A 123 8.32 -11.02 28.73
CA LYS A 123 8.37 -12.37 29.29
C LYS A 123 9.13 -13.29 28.35
N ASP A 124 9.86 -14.26 28.91
CA ASP A 124 10.51 -15.31 28.14
C ASP A 124 9.49 -16.37 27.66
N ASP A 125 9.96 -17.37 26.89
CA ASP A 125 9.13 -18.45 26.36
C ASP A 125 8.43 -19.30 27.45
N SER A 126 8.90 -19.22 28.70
CA SER A 126 8.30 -19.89 29.85
C SER A 126 7.26 -19.02 30.58
N GLY A 127 7.05 -17.79 30.11
CA GLY A 127 6.13 -16.82 30.70
C GLY A 127 6.70 -16.10 31.92
N GLN A 128 7.99 -16.23 32.22
CA GLN A 128 8.65 -15.54 33.33
C GLN A 128 9.13 -14.14 32.91
N PRO A 129 9.08 -13.14 33.80
CA PRO A 129 9.62 -11.81 33.51
C PRO A 129 11.09 -11.86 33.11
N LEU A 130 11.41 -11.30 31.95
CA LEU A 130 12.77 -11.18 31.47
C LEU A 130 13.51 -10.12 32.28
N LYS A 131 14.75 -10.45 32.66
CA LYS A 131 15.67 -9.52 33.32
C LYS A 131 16.97 -9.44 32.54
N ASP A 132 17.60 -8.26 32.56
CA ASP A 132 18.92 -8.07 31.98
C ASP A 132 20.03 -8.64 32.91
N SER A 133 21.29 -8.48 32.49
CA SER A 133 22.46 -8.95 33.25
C SER A 133 22.62 -8.30 34.63
N GLU A 134 21.97 -7.16 34.88
CA GLU A 134 21.97 -6.45 36.16
C GLU A 134 20.75 -6.79 37.02
N GLY A 135 19.86 -7.67 36.53
CA GLY A 135 18.65 -8.09 37.23
C GLY A 135 17.48 -7.09 37.12
N ARG A 136 17.56 -6.10 36.22
CA ARG A 136 16.50 -5.14 35.94
C ARG A 136 15.46 -5.76 35.02
N PHE A 137 14.17 -5.54 35.29
CA PHE A 137 13.08 -6.00 34.44
C PHE A 137 13.12 -5.32 33.06
N VAL A 138 12.94 -6.10 32.00
CA VAL A 138 12.91 -5.61 30.62
C VAL A 138 11.49 -5.20 30.24
N TYR A 139 11.31 -3.97 29.77
CA TYR A 139 10.04 -3.44 29.30
C TYR A 139 10.16 -2.94 27.87
N ASP A 140 9.13 -3.20 27.07
CA ASP A 140 9.00 -2.64 25.72
C ASP A 140 7.97 -1.49 25.72
N PRO A 141 8.31 -0.32 25.14
CA PRO A 141 7.38 0.79 25.00
C PRO A 141 6.40 0.54 23.85
N VAL A 142 5.16 0.97 24.07
CA VAL A 142 4.04 0.83 23.14
C VAL A 142 3.34 2.17 22.99
N ASP A 143 3.04 2.50 21.74
CA ASP A 143 2.23 3.66 21.37
C ASP A 143 0.98 3.16 20.62
N ALA A 144 -0.21 3.55 21.09
CA ALA A 144 -1.48 3.19 20.48
C ALA A 144 -1.86 4.21 19.41
N LYS A 145 -2.31 3.72 18.26
CA LYS A 145 -2.70 4.54 17.11
C LYS A 145 -3.92 3.96 16.44
N SER A 146 -4.93 4.79 16.21
CA SER A 146 -6.12 4.41 15.43
C SER A 146 -5.81 4.09 13.96
N ALA A 147 -4.66 4.54 13.44
CA ALA A 147 -4.23 4.23 12.07
C ALA A 147 -3.83 2.75 11.92
N ARG A 148 -4.06 2.17 10.74
CA ARG A 148 -3.74 0.75 10.43
C ARG A 148 -2.31 0.48 9.94
N SER A 149 -1.54 1.52 9.67
CA SER A 149 -0.15 1.40 9.19
C SER A 149 0.81 2.20 10.06
N ALA A 150 2.02 1.65 10.23
CA ALA A 150 3.09 2.28 10.98
C ALA A 150 3.68 3.46 10.19
N LYS A 151 3.32 4.70 10.56
CA LYS A 151 3.89 5.91 9.95
C LYS A 151 5.27 6.22 10.57
N ARG A 152 6.19 6.78 9.76
CA ARG A 152 7.55 7.19 10.18
C ARG A 152 7.55 8.00 11.48
N ALA A 153 6.64 8.97 11.60
CA ALA A 153 6.49 9.81 12.79
C ALA A 153 6.13 8.99 14.05
N ALA A 154 5.24 8.00 13.94
CA ALA A 154 4.84 7.15 15.06
C ALA A 154 5.98 6.19 15.47
N VAL A 155 6.71 5.65 14.49
CA VAL A 155 7.91 4.84 14.75
C VAL A 155 8.97 5.64 15.51
N LEU A 156 9.24 6.88 15.09
CA LEU A 156 10.18 7.77 15.77
C LEU A 156 9.69 8.15 17.18
N GLN A 157 8.38 8.35 17.36
CA GLN A 157 7.78 8.61 18.67
C GLN A 157 8.07 7.49 19.67
N VAL A 158 7.76 6.24 19.31
CA VAL A 158 7.97 5.11 20.23
C VAL A 158 9.47 4.82 20.43
N ALA A 159 10.31 5.00 19.40
CA ALA A 159 11.76 4.90 19.51
C ALA A 159 12.34 5.94 20.48
N THR A 160 11.75 7.13 20.56
CA THR A 160 12.14 8.17 21.53
C THR A 160 11.95 7.70 22.97
N TYR A 161 10.91 6.90 23.26
CA TYR A 161 10.74 6.32 24.60
C TYR A 161 11.82 5.28 24.90
N ALA A 162 12.16 4.41 23.94
CA ALA A 162 13.24 3.44 24.12
C ALA A 162 14.59 4.12 24.39
N ALA A 163 14.90 5.21 23.67
CA ALA A 163 16.11 6.00 23.90
C ALA A 163 16.14 6.64 25.30
N ILE A 164 15.01 7.17 25.77
CA ILE A 164 14.89 7.77 27.11
C ILE A 164 14.99 6.72 28.21
N MET A 165 14.45 5.52 28.01
CA MET A 165 14.63 4.41 28.96
C MET A 165 16.11 4.07 29.14
N GLN A 166 16.90 4.10 28.07
CA GLN A 166 18.36 3.93 28.14
C GLN A 166 19.04 5.09 28.87
N GLU A 167 18.65 6.35 28.60
CA GLU A 167 19.16 7.55 29.30
C GLU A 167 18.90 7.48 30.82
N LEU A 168 17.79 6.86 31.22
CA LEU A 168 17.38 6.64 32.61
C LEU A 168 18.02 5.40 33.28
N ASN A 169 18.97 4.73 32.61
CA ASN A 169 19.61 3.51 33.09
C ASN A 169 18.63 2.36 33.41
N LEU A 170 17.53 2.27 32.65
CA LEU A 170 16.64 1.10 32.66
C LEU A 170 17.20 -0.01 31.77
N ALA A 171 16.69 -1.24 31.93
CA ALA A 171 17.00 -2.31 30.99
C ALA A 171 16.63 -1.88 29.56
N THR A 172 17.51 -2.16 28.59
CA THR A 172 17.26 -1.81 27.19
C THR A 172 16.05 -2.60 26.67
N PRO A 173 15.03 -1.93 26.08
CA PRO A 173 13.92 -2.62 25.44
C PRO A 173 14.41 -3.60 24.37
N GLN A 174 13.73 -4.73 24.20
CA GLN A 174 14.01 -5.64 23.08
C GLN A 174 13.37 -5.10 21.80
N LYS A 175 12.15 -4.58 21.94
CA LYS A 175 11.35 -4.10 20.81
C LYS A 175 10.67 -2.78 21.14
N VAL A 176 10.23 -2.12 20.09
CA VAL A 176 9.23 -1.06 20.17
C VAL A 176 7.97 -1.51 19.46
N HIS A 177 6.82 -1.08 19.95
CA HIS A 177 5.53 -1.51 19.40
C HIS A 177 4.64 -0.33 19.01
N LEU A 178 3.97 -0.48 17.88
CA LEU A 178 2.79 0.31 17.54
C LEU A 178 1.59 -0.63 17.54
N TRP A 179 0.63 -0.36 18.42
CA TRP A 179 -0.66 -1.05 18.41
C TRP A 179 -1.61 -0.22 17.56
N LEU A 180 -1.87 -0.74 16.36
CA LEU A 180 -2.54 -0.04 15.29
C LEU A 180 -4.05 -0.34 15.35
N GLY A 181 -4.85 0.45 14.62
CA GLY A 181 -6.28 0.19 14.47
C GLY A 181 -6.54 -1.23 13.92
N GLY A 182 -7.52 -1.93 14.48
CA GLY A 182 -7.77 -3.36 14.25
C GLY A 182 -6.91 -4.27 15.15
N ASP A 183 -6.78 -5.55 14.78
CA ASP A 183 -5.93 -6.53 15.51
C ASP A 183 -4.44 -6.46 15.10
N ALA A 184 -4.07 -5.48 14.27
CA ALA A 184 -2.72 -5.35 13.72
C ALA A 184 -1.74 -4.77 14.75
N LYS A 185 -0.59 -5.44 14.91
CA LYS A 185 0.52 -4.95 15.73
C LYS A 185 1.77 -4.85 14.87
N TRP A 186 2.39 -3.67 14.88
CA TRP A 186 3.72 -3.50 14.30
C TRP A 186 4.76 -3.53 15.40
N SER A 187 5.89 -4.19 15.15
CA SER A 187 6.98 -4.31 16.12
C SER A 187 8.31 -4.47 15.41
N THR A 188 9.35 -3.83 15.92
CA THR A 188 10.72 -4.00 15.42
C THR A 188 11.72 -3.93 16.58
N SER A 189 12.97 -4.31 16.31
CA SER A 189 14.09 -4.20 17.25
C SER A 189 14.24 -2.76 17.75
N ALA A 190 14.29 -2.57 19.06
CA ALA A 190 14.51 -1.24 19.63
C ALA A 190 15.93 -0.73 19.33
N LEU A 191 16.92 -1.63 19.33
CA LEU A 191 18.32 -1.28 19.07
C LEU A 191 18.53 -0.61 17.72
N ASP A 192 17.77 -1.04 16.70
CA ASP A 192 17.87 -0.52 15.33
C ASP A 192 17.39 0.95 15.24
N LEU A 193 16.61 1.41 16.23
CA LEU A 193 15.94 2.71 16.20
C LEU A 193 16.40 3.69 17.29
N ILE A 194 17.06 3.21 18.35
CA ILE A 194 17.53 4.07 19.46
C ILE A 194 18.49 5.13 18.95
N ASP A 195 19.47 4.77 18.10
CA ASP A 195 20.47 5.71 17.56
C ASP A 195 19.79 6.81 16.73
N LEU A 196 18.77 6.44 15.94
CA LEU A 196 17.98 7.38 15.15
C LEU A 196 17.22 8.36 16.05
N ALA A 197 16.57 7.86 17.11
CA ALA A 197 15.85 8.71 18.06
C ALA A 197 16.80 9.67 18.79
N GLN A 198 17.95 9.17 19.27
CA GLN A 198 18.98 9.99 19.91
C GLN A 198 19.52 11.08 18.98
N PHE A 199 19.74 10.75 17.70
CA PHE A 199 20.16 11.71 16.68
C PHE A 199 19.15 12.86 16.53
N PHE A 200 17.86 12.57 16.40
CA PHE A 200 16.84 13.62 16.30
C PHE A 200 16.66 14.40 17.60
N MET A 201 16.70 13.76 18.77
CA MET A 201 16.66 14.45 20.06
C MET A 201 17.83 15.43 20.22
N LYS A 202 19.03 15.03 19.82
CA LYS A 202 20.23 15.89 19.81
C LYS A 202 20.03 17.10 18.91
N ARG A 203 19.54 16.89 17.67
CA ARG A 203 19.26 17.99 16.73
C ARG A 203 18.25 18.99 17.27
N VAL A 204 17.17 18.53 17.91
CA VAL A 204 16.19 19.43 18.55
C VAL A 204 16.88 20.30 19.59
N ARG A 205 17.67 19.70 20.50
CA ARG A 205 18.39 20.43 21.55
C ARG A 205 19.36 21.45 20.96
N GLU A 206 20.19 21.04 20.01
CA GLU A 206 21.14 21.93 19.33
C GLU A 206 20.43 23.10 18.64
N ARG A 207 19.27 22.87 18.00
CA ARG A 207 18.49 23.96 17.39
C ARG A 207 17.96 24.95 18.41
N LEU A 208 17.42 24.47 19.53
CA LEU A 208 16.88 25.35 20.58
C LEU A 208 17.95 26.28 21.14
N ASP A 209 19.19 25.82 21.21
CA ASP A 209 20.34 26.63 21.65
C ASP A 209 20.78 27.66 20.59
N THR A 210 20.43 27.46 19.31
CA THR A 210 20.77 28.39 18.22
C THR A 210 19.71 29.45 17.94
N TYR A 211 18.49 29.30 18.45
CA TYR A 211 17.43 30.27 18.19
C TYR A 211 17.57 31.52 19.06
N ASP A 212 17.63 32.68 18.42
CA ASP A 212 17.76 33.99 19.06
C ASP A 212 16.73 35.03 18.54
N SER A 213 16.21 34.84 17.33
CA SER A 213 15.20 35.70 16.70
C SER A 213 14.07 34.89 16.07
N LEU A 214 13.05 35.59 15.54
CA LEU A 214 12.02 34.97 14.69
C LEU A 214 12.64 34.31 13.45
N PRO A 215 12.03 33.23 12.93
CA PRO A 215 12.40 32.69 11.63
C PRO A 215 12.17 33.73 10.53
N THR A 216 13.08 33.80 9.56
CA THR A 216 12.95 34.65 8.37
C THR A 216 13.12 33.80 7.11
N PRO A 217 12.09 33.67 6.26
CA PRO A 217 10.72 34.16 6.44
C PRO A 217 9.97 33.44 7.58
N GLN A 218 8.82 33.96 8.02
CA GLN A 218 7.99 33.35 9.08
C GLN A 218 7.14 32.16 8.57
N TRP A 219 7.23 31.82 7.29
CA TRP A 219 6.55 30.69 6.68
C TRP A 219 7.56 29.70 6.11
N ALA A 220 7.11 28.47 5.89
CA ALA A 220 7.85 27.45 5.17
C ALA A 220 7.05 26.94 3.95
N PRO A 221 7.73 26.35 2.96
CA PRO A 221 7.06 25.69 1.83
C PRO A 221 6.11 24.60 2.34
N PRO A 222 5.03 24.29 1.61
CA PRO A 222 4.07 23.28 2.01
C PRO A 222 4.74 21.89 2.15
N LYS A 223 4.27 21.11 3.12
CA LYS A 223 4.71 19.74 3.41
C LYS A 223 3.50 18.87 3.71
N GLU A 224 3.62 17.55 3.59
CA GLU A 224 2.54 16.60 3.95
C GLU A 224 2.01 16.84 5.38
N SER A 225 2.91 17.13 6.33
CA SER A 225 2.54 17.42 7.72
C SER A 225 1.67 18.67 7.90
N CYS A 226 1.59 19.55 6.90
CA CYS A 226 0.78 20.78 6.97
C CYS A 226 -0.71 20.50 7.15
N ALA A 227 -1.22 19.36 6.63
CA ALA A 227 -2.63 18.98 6.79
C ALA A 227 -3.06 18.82 8.26
N ARG A 228 -2.12 18.56 9.17
CA ARG A 228 -2.35 18.41 10.62
C ARG A 228 -1.59 19.45 11.44
N CYS A 229 -1.02 20.46 10.79
CA CYS A 229 -0.21 21.47 11.45
C CYS A 229 -1.05 22.69 11.79
N ARG A 230 -1.08 23.09 13.06
CA ARG A 230 -1.76 24.32 13.50
C ARG A 230 -1.23 25.63 12.89
N TRP A 231 -0.07 25.58 12.24
CA TRP A 231 0.57 26.74 11.58
C TRP A 231 0.32 26.78 10.07
N SER A 232 -0.50 25.87 9.54
CA SER A 232 -0.83 25.76 8.11
C SER A 232 -1.26 27.10 7.51
N THR A 233 -2.27 27.75 8.10
CA THR A 233 -2.84 29.02 7.63
C THR A 233 -1.89 30.21 7.82
N HIS A 234 -1.12 30.22 8.91
CA HIS A 234 -0.07 31.23 9.09
C HIS A 234 0.97 31.13 7.97
N CYS A 235 1.47 29.92 7.69
CA CYS A 235 2.43 29.72 6.61
C CYS A 235 1.82 30.00 5.24
N ASP A 236 0.54 29.63 5.02
CA ASP A 236 -0.15 29.91 3.76
C ASP A 236 -0.30 31.40 3.48
N THR A 237 -0.72 32.15 4.50
CA THR A 237 -0.80 33.61 4.43
C THR A 237 0.56 34.22 4.08
N GLY A 238 1.62 33.77 4.75
CA GLY A 238 2.98 34.24 4.48
C GLY A 238 3.44 33.94 3.05
N ARG A 239 3.23 32.72 2.56
CA ARG A 239 3.55 32.32 1.18
C ARG A 239 2.83 33.17 0.15
N ARG A 240 1.56 33.49 0.39
CA ARG A 240 0.76 34.36 -0.49
C ARG A 240 1.27 35.80 -0.49
N GLN A 241 1.62 36.34 0.68
CA GLN A 241 2.18 37.68 0.81
C GLN A 241 3.52 37.81 0.09
N ASP A 242 4.39 36.83 0.27
CA ASP A 242 5.71 36.81 -0.37
C ASP A 242 5.67 36.28 -1.82
N ARG A 243 4.47 35.94 -2.32
CA ARG A 243 4.21 35.44 -3.68
C ARG A 243 5.09 34.24 -4.04
N ASP A 244 5.27 33.36 -3.06
CA ASP A 244 6.18 32.22 -3.15
C ASP A 244 5.86 31.32 -4.34
N LEU A 245 6.91 30.71 -4.90
CA LEU A 245 6.79 29.77 -6.00
C LEU A 245 5.88 28.58 -5.71
N SER A 246 5.68 28.17 -4.44
CA SER A 246 4.79 27.05 -4.11
C SER A 246 3.31 27.31 -4.43
N LEU A 247 2.94 28.54 -4.81
CA LEU A 247 1.59 28.87 -5.28
C LEU A 247 1.34 28.38 -6.71
N ILE A 248 2.39 28.06 -7.47
CA ILE A 248 2.27 27.53 -8.82
C ILE A 248 1.67 26.12 -8.73
N GLN A 249 0.56 25.90 -9.43
CA GLN A 249 -0.09 24.60 -9.48
C GLN A 249 0.88 23.55 -10.03
N GLY A 250 0.99 22.41 -9.35
CA GLY A 250 1.85 21.29 -9.76
C GLY A 250 3.36 21.53 -9.60
N ILE A 251 3.80 22.58 -8.90
CA ILE A 251 5.21 22.76 -8.59
C ILE A 251 5.68 21.84 -7.46
N ARG A 252 6.81 21.17 -7.70
CA ARG A 252 7.45 20.32 -6.70
C ARG A 252 8.32 21.10 -5.74
N SER A 253 8.48 20.55 -4.53
CA SER A 253 9.40 21.08 -3.51
C SER A 253 10.85 21.18 -4.02
N THR A 254 11.30 20.20 -4.82
CA THR A 254 12.64 20.14 -5.42
C THR A 254 12.82 21.21 -6.51
N SER A 255 11.90 21.29 -7.47
CA SER A 255 11.88 22.33 -8.51
C SER A 255 11.84 23.73 -7.90
N ARG A 256 10.97 23.95 -6.90
CA ARG A 256 10.90 25.19 -6.14
C ARG A 256 12.26 25.55 -5.53
N SER A 257 12.87 24.61 -4.80
CA SER A 257 14.14 24.86 -4.11
C SER A 257 15.28 25.20 -5.08
N LEU A 258 15.33 24.54 -6.24
CA LEU A 258 16.29 24.84 -7.30
C LEU A 258 16.06 26.23 -7.91
N LEU A 259 14.81 26.59 -8.22
CA LEU A 259 14.45 27.90 -8.76
C LEU A 259 14.81 29.03 -7.77
N VAL A 260 14.45 28.89 -6.50
CA VAL A 260 14.77 29.87 -5.44
C VAL A 260 16.28 30.06 -5.33
N THR A 261 17.06 28.97 -5.32
CA THR A 261 18.53 29.03 -5.22
C THR A 261 19.18 29.70 -6.43
N ASN A 262 18.51 29.69 -7.58
CA ASN A 262 18.97 30.32 -8.83
C ASN A 262 18.33 31.71 -9.07
N GLY A 263 17.70 32.31 -8.05
CA GLY A 263 17.22 33.69 -8.09
C GLY A 263 15.78 33.90 -8.58
N ILE A 264 15.07 32.84 -8.97
CA ILE A 264 13.62 32.90 -9.22
C ILE A 264 12.92 32.54 -7.91
N THR A 265 12.42 33.55 -7.19
CA THR A 265 11.85 33.40 -5.84
C THR A 265 10.34 33.57 -5.78
N THR A 266 9.72 34.21 -6.79
CA THR A 266 8.26 34.47 -6.80
C THR A 266 7.55 33.93 -8.04
N ILE A 267 6.24 33.70 -7.92
CA ILE A 267 5.39 33.31 -9.05
C ILE A 267 5.42 34.34 -10.19
N ASP A 268 5.52 35.65 -9.89
CA ASP A 268 5.63 36.69 -10.92
C ASP A 268 6.91 36.58 -11.73
N GLN A 269 8.03 36.30 -11.04
CA GLN A 269 9.30 36.10 -11.71
C GLN A 269 9.24 34.88 -12.60
N MET A 270 8.64 33.78 -12.14
CA MET A 270 8.47 32.57 -12.94
C MET A 270 7.58 32.81 -14.17
N ALA A 271 6.51 33.61 -14.03
CA ALA A 271 5.57 33.92 -15.11
C ALA A 271 6.22 34.63 -16.32
N VAL A 272 7.32 35.35 -16.11
CA VAL A 272 8.03 36.09 -17.17
C VAL A 272 9.45 35.55 -17.44
N ALA A 273 9.84 34.48 -16.76
CA ALA A 273 11.19 33.91 -16.86
C ALA A 273 11.51 33.41 -18.28
N GLN A 274 12.75 33.60 -18.71
CA GLN A 274 13.22 33.14 -20.02
C GLN A 274 14.01 31.84 -19.89
N ASP A 275 14.24 31.16 -21.02
CA ASP A 275 14.98 29.88 -21.03
C ASP A 275 16.43 30.05 -20.50
N GLU A 276 16.97 31.26 -20.54
CA GLU A 276 18.28 31.62 -19.99
C GLU A 276 18.32 31.61 -18.46
N ASP A 277 17.21 31.93 -17.80
CA ASP A 277 17.05 31.98 -16.33
C ASP A 277 16.87 30.59 -15.70
N ARG A 278 16.73 29.57 -16.55
CA ARG A 278 16.57 28.18 -16.13
C ARG A 278 17.81 27.69 -15.37
N PRO A 279 17.63 27.05 -14.19
CA PRO A 279 18.73 26.40 -13.48
C PRO A 279 19.49 25.40 -14.37
N LYS A 280 20.80 25.58 -14.50
CA LYS A 280 21.73 24.73 -15.28
C LYS A 280 22.63 23.92 -14.33
N LEU A 281 23.39 22.98 -14.90
CA LEU A 281 24.33 22.08 -14.22
C LEU A 281 25.05 22.72 -13.00
N PRO A 282 25.27 21.96 -11.90
CA PRO A 282 25.17 20.50 -11.77
C PRO A 282 23.76 19.97 -11.41
N ARG A 283 22.80 20.84 -11.07
CA ARG A 283 21.40 20.46 -10.77
C ARG A 283 20.47 21.26 -11.68
N GLU A 284 19.85 20.59 -12.64
CA GLU A 284 19.10 21.21 -13.74
C GLU A 284 17.60 21.03 -13.56
N VAL A 285 16.81 22.06 -13.89
CA VAL A 285 15.37 21.90 -14.13
C VAL A 285 15.19 21.64 -15.62
N SER A 286 14.57 20.52 -16.00
CA SER A 286 14.39 20.16 -17.41
C SER A 286 13.71 21.29 -18.20
N LYS A 287 14.04 21.44 -19.49
CA LYS A 287 13.42 22.46 -20.34
C LYS A 287 11.89 22.35 -20.37
N ALA A 288 11.36 21.12 -20.42
CA ALA A 288 9.93 20.85 -20.44
C ALA A 288 9.25 21.24 -19.11
N THR A 289 9.84 20.86 -17.97
CA THR A 289 9.34 21.22 -16.64
C THR A 289 9.36 22.74 -16.45
N PHE A 290 10.45 23.41 -16.82
CA PHE A 290 10.59 24.85 -16.71
C PHE A 290 9.53 25.60 -17.54
N ALA A 291 9.32 25.19 -18.80
CA ALA A 291 8.28 25.76 -19.66
C ALA A 291 6.89 25.54 -19.09
N THR A 292 6.60 24.34 -18.58
CA THR A 292 5.30 24.02 -17.96
C THR A 292 5.03 24.90 -16.75
N LEU A 293 6.01 25.07 -15.86
CA LEU A 293 5.90 25.93 -14.68
C LEU A 293 5.76 27.41 -15.05
N ARG A 294 6.47 27.87 -16.10
CA ARG A 294 6.35 29.24 -16.62
C ARG A 294 4.93 29.51 -17.11
N ASP A 295 4.42 28.65 -17.98
CA ASP A 295 3.09 28.81 -18.56
C ASP A 295 2.00 28.73 -17.47
N GLN A 296 2.17 27.83 -16.50
CA GLN A 296 1.28 27.70 -15.34
C GLN A 296 1.30 28.94 -14.45
N ALA A 297 2.49 29.48 -14.14
CA ALA A 297 2.62 30.74 -13.43
C ALA A 297 1.98 31.91 -14.20
N ALA A 298 2.19 31.98 -15.52
CA ALA A 298 1.67 33.04 -16.37
C ALA A 298 0.13 33.10 -16.37
N ILE A 299 -0.55 31.96 -16.51
CA ILE A 299 -2.02 31.94 -16.46
C ILE A 299 -2.57 32.21 -15.05
N GLN A 300 -1.90 31.75 -13.99
CA GLN A 300 -2.30 32.03 -12.61
C GLN A 300 -2.21 33.51 -12.30
N VAL A 301 -1.08 34.16 -12.62
CA VAL A 301 -0.88 35.61 -12.43
C VAL A 301 -1.89 36.41 -13.27
N LYS A 302 -2.11 36.01 -14.52
CA LYS A 302 -3.10 36.67 -15.40
C LYS A 302 -4.53 36.52 -14.89
N GLY A 303 -4.85 35.42 -14.22
CA GLY A 303 -6.17 35.15 -13.65
C GLY A 303 -6.45 35.87 -12.33
N GLU A 304 -5.45 36.51 -11.70
CA GLU A 304 -5.66 37.26 -10.47
C GLU A 304 -6.66 38.40 -10.67
N GLY A 305 -7.67 38.47 -9.81
CA GLY A 305 -8.74 39.48 -9.89
C GLY A 305 -9.81 39.21 -10.95
N ALA A 306 -9.72 38.12 -11.71
CA ALA A 306 -10.79 37.72 -12.62
C ALA A 306 -12.05 37.27 -11.84
N PRO A 307 -13.27 37.55 -12.35
CA PRO A 307 -14.52 37.17 -11.67
C PRO A 307 -14.73 35.65 -11.59
N LYS A 308 -14.13 34.91 -12.54
CA LYS A 308 -14.04 33.45 -12.58
C LYS A 308 -12.62 33.06 -12.98
N PRO A 309 -12.13 31.88 -12.58
CA PRO A 309 -10.86 31.38 -13.09
C PRO A 309 -10.83 31.38 -14.61
N ILE A 310 -9.67 31.71 -15.19
CA ILE A 310 -9.46 31.63 -16.64
C ILE A 310 -8.79 30.30 -16.98
N TYR A 311 -8.93 29.87 -18.24
CA TYR A 311 -8.38 28.62 -18.72
C TYR A 311 -7.88 28.75 -20.17
N GLU A 312 -7.05 27.81 -20.58
CA GLU A 312 -6.61 27.62 -21.97
C GLU A 312 -6.50 26.13 -22.30
N ILE A 313 -6.59 25.79 -23.59
CA ILE A 313 -6.34 24.44 -24.09
C ILE A 313 -4.84 24.28 -24.31
N LYS A 314 -4.22 23.33 -23.60
CA LYS A 314 -2.77 23.07 -23.71
C LYS A 314 -2.42 21.89 -24.62
N SER A 315 -3.34 20.93 -24.82
CA SER A 315 -3.17 19.82 -25.75
C SER A 315 -4.52 19.46 -26.38
N ILE A 316 -4.53 19.39 -27.70
CA ILE A 316 -5.71 18.99 -28.47
C ILE A 316 -5.84 17.47 -28.47
N GLU A 317 -4.73 16.75 -28.50
CA GLU A 317 -4.66 15.28 -28.54
C GLU A 317 -5.32 14.65 -27.32
N ALA A 318 -5.25 15.31 -26.16
CA ALA A 318 -5.88 14.86 -24.93
C ALA A 318 -7.42 14.69 -25.04
N PHE A 319 -8.09 15.42 -25.95
CA PHE A 319 -9.52 15.23 -26.19
C PHE A 319 -9.85 13.84 -26.76
N GLY A 320 -8.88 13.13 -27.37
CA GLY A 320 -9.05 11.76 -27.84
C GLY A 320 -9.36 10.75 -26.72
N LEU A 321 -9.17 11.10 -25.45
CA LEU A 321 -9.58 10.30 -24.29
C LEU A 321 -11.11 10.31 -24.07
N MET A 322 -11.86 11.21 -24.71
CA MET A 322 -13.32 11.29 -24.55
C MET A 322 -14.07 10.30 -25.44
N PRO A 323 -14.89 9.39 -24.86
CA PRO A 323 -15.73 8.50 -25.65
C PRO A 323 -16.93 9.22 -26.29
N GLU A 324 -17.70 8.51 -27.11
CA GLU A 324 -18.99 9.01 -27.61
C GLU A 324 -19.98 9.12 -26.46
N SER A 325 -20.82 10.14 -26.51
CA SER A 325 -21.95 10.23 -25.58
C SER A 325 -22.96 9.14 -25.92
N SER A 326 -23.48 8.49 -24.88
CA SER A 326 -24.57 7.54 -24.97
C SER A 326 -25.73 7.99 -24.08
N GLU A 327 -26.97 7.72 -24.50
CA GLU A 327 -28.15 7.92 -23.64
C GLU A 327 -28.11 7.01 -22.39
N GLY A 328 -27.28 5.96 -22.42
CA GLY A 328 -27.00 5.09 -21.29
C GLY A 328 -25.99 5.62 -20.28
N ASP A 329 -25.29 6.72 -20.59
CA ASP A 329 -24.23 7.25 -19.73
C ASP A 329 -24.74 7.59 -18.32
N ILE A 330 -23.86 7.42 -17.34
CA ILE A 330 -24.07 7.86 -15.97
C ILE A 330 -22.87 8.67 -15.46
N TRP A 331 -23.13 9.60 -14.56
CA TRP A 331 -22.10 10.33 -13.82
C TRP A 331 -22.13 9.85 -12.37
N PHE A 332 -20.96 9.64 -11.79
CA PHE A 332 -20.80 8.86 -10.58
C PHE A 332 -19.85 9.55 -9.59
N ASP A 333 -20.24 9.50 -8.32
CA ASP A 333 -19.42 9.91 -7.17
C ASP A 333 -19.79 9.03 -5.97
N MET A 334 -18.85 8.79 -5.06
CA MET A 334 -19.11 7.95 -3.88
C MET A 334 -18.59 8.57 -2.59
N GLU A 335 -19.30 8.30 -1.51
CA GLU A 335 -18.95 8.79 -0.18
C GLU A 335 -18.51 7.62 0.70
N GLY A 336 -17.43 7.85 1.43
CA GLY A 336 -16.84 6.86 2.33
C GLY A 336 -16.25 7.48 3.57
N ASP A 337 -16.29 6.72 4.66
CA ASP A 337 -15.62 7.04 5.92
C ASP A 337 -14.37 6.17 6.05
N PRO A 338 -13.15 6.72 5.84
CA PRO A 338 -11.91 5.96 5.94
C PRO A 338 -11.57 5.54 7.38
N PHE A 339 -12.22 6.12 8.39
CA PHE A 339 -11.96 5.87 9.81
C PHE A 339 -12.92 4.82 10.41
N ALA A 340 -14.04 4.55 9.75
CA ALA A 340 -15.00 3.53 10.18
C ALA A 340 -14.35 2.14 10.37
N ASN A 341 -14.97 1.33 11.24
CA ASN A 341 -14.59 -0.06 11.51
C ASN A 341 -13.11 -0.23 11.93
N ASP A 342 -12.66 0.54 12.92
CA ASP A 342 -11.26 0.57 13.36
C ASP A 342 -10.28 0.88 12.19
N GLY A 343 -10.66 1.82 11.33
CA GLY A 343 -9.90 2.23 10.14
C GLY A 343 -9.98 1.28 8.94
N ALA A 344 -10.95 0.35 8.89
CA ALA A 344 -11.16 -0.49 7.70
C ALA A 344 -11.73 0.29 6.51
N GLY A 345 -12.32 1.44 6.81
CA GLY A 345 -13.16 2.15 5.89
C GLY A 345 -14.59 1.62 5.89
N LEU A 346 -15.50 2.47 5.42
CA LEU A 346 -16.85 2.12 5.02
C LEU A 346 -17.24 3.04 3.86
N GLU A 347 -17.44 2.48 2.67
CA GLU A 347 -18.08 3.17 1.55
C GLU A 347 -19.59 3.09 1.77
N TYR A 348 -20.20 4.21 2.16
CA TYR A 348 -21.58 4.23 2.65
C TYR A 348 -22.59 4.76 1.62
N MET A 349 -22.14 5.32 0.50
CA MET A 349 -23.04 5.85 -0.55
C MET A 349 -22.42 5.76 -1.95
N PHE A 350 -23.18 5.22 -2.89
CA PHE A 350 -22.84 5.16 -4.32
C PHE A 350 -23.84 6.04 -5.08
N GLY A 351 -23.47 7.31 -5.29
CA GLY A 351 -24.35 8.29 -5.93
C GLY A 351 -24.15 8.34 -7.43
N TYR A 352 -25.25 8.40 -8.17
CA TYR A 352 -25.19 8.47 -9.62
C TYR A 352 -26.34 9.24 -10.21
N LEU A 353 -26.03 9.92 -11.31
CA LEU A 353 -26.98 10.66 -12.13
C LEU A 353 -27.06 9.94 -13.47
N PHE A 354 -28.29 9.68 -13.92
CA PHE A 354 -28.53 9.01 -15.19
C PHE A 354 -29.66 9.69 -15.93
N ARG A 355 -29.69 9.50 -17.24
CA ARG A 355 -30.78 10.00 -18.07
C ARG A 355 -32.00 9.09 -18.01
N ASN A 356 -33.15 9.69 -17.75
CA ASN A 356 -34.47 9.06 -17.77
C ASN A 356 -35.41 9.88 -18.69
N GLY A 357 -35.49 9.48 -19.96
CA GLY A 357 -36.19 10.27 -20.97
C GLY A 357 -35.44 11.57 -21.25
N SER A 358 -36.10 12.72 -21.11
CA SER A 358 -35.48 14.05 -21.28
C SER A 358 -34.80 14.58 -20.03
N ASP A 359 -35.06 13.97 -18.88
CA ASP A 359 -34.67 14.49 -17.58
C ASP A 359 -33.49 13.69 -17.00
N LEU A 360 -32.73 14.35 -16.11
CA LEU A 360 -31.69 13.71 -15.33
C LEU A 360 -32.25 13.36 -13.95
N GLU A 361 -32.03 12.12 -13.51
CA GLU A 361 -32.50 11.60 -12.23
C GLU A 361 -31.30 11.14 -11.39
N PHE A 362 -31.27 11.59 -10.14
CA PHE A 362 -30.22 11.24 -9.17
C PHE A 362 -30.70 10.11 -8.25
N LYS A 363 -29.86 9.09 -8.05
CA LYS A 363 -30.11 7.96 -7.15
C LYS A 363 -28.87 7.58 -6.37
N THR A 364 -29.08 6.87 -5.28
CA THR A 364 -28.00 6.34 -4.44
C THR A 364 -28.26 4.87 -4.09
N PHE A 365 -27.18 4.11 -3.92
CA PHE A 365 -27.17 2.89 -3.11
C PHE A 365 -26.50 3.23 -1.78
N ASP A 366 -27.19 3.01 -0.65
CA ASP A 366 -26.75 3.46 0.66
C ASP A 366 -26.38 2.28 1.57
N ALA A 367 -25.44 2.50 2.48
CA ALA A 367 -25.07 1.56 3.51
C ALA A 367 -24.86 2.25 4.86
N ARG A 368 -24.95 1.48 5.95
CA ARG A 368 -24.77 1.96 7.33
C ARG A 368 -23.76 1.13 8.13
N ASP A 369 -23.38 -0.01 7.57
CA ASP A 369 -22.48 -0.99 8.14
C ASP A 369 -21.86 -1.83 7.01
N LEU A 370 -20.89 -2.68 7.34
CA LEU A 370 -20.18 -3.51 6.36
C LEU A 370 -21.08 -4.50 5.62
N ALA A 371 -22.16 -4.97 6.25
CA ALA A 371 -23.07 -5.92 5.61
C ALA A 371 -23.90 -5.21 4.53
N GLN A 372 -24.36 -4.00 4.81
CA GLN A 372 -25.05 -3.15 3.84
C GLN A 372 -24.10 -2.61 2.78
N GLU A 373 -22.83 -2.30 3.09
CA GLU A 373 -21.81 -1.90 2.10
C GLU A 373 -21.68 -2.98 1.03
N LYS A 374 -21.59 -4.24 1.45
CA LYS A 374 -21.54 -5.38 0.53
C LYS A 374 -22.77 -5.45 -0.38
N ILE A 375 -23.97 -5.22 0.16
CA ILE A 375 -25.22 -5.28 -0.60
C ILE A 375 -25.28 -4.12 -1.60
N ALA A 376 -25.08 -2.89 -1.13
CA ALA A 376 -25.09 -1.69 -1.96
C ALA A 376 -24.08 -1.79 -3.12
N PHE A 377 -22.88 -2.30 -2.85
CA PHE A 377 -21.87 -2.55 -3.86
C PHE A 377 -22.33 -3.59 -4.91
N ILE A 378 -22.90 -4.72 -4.47
CA ILE A 378 -23.41 -5.74 -5.39
C ILE A 378 -24.51 -5.17 -6.27
N GLU A 379 -25.47 -4.47 -5.68
CA GLU A 379 -26.61 -3.88 -6.39
C GLU A 379 -26.17 -2.81 -7.40
N PHE A 380 -25.20 -1.97 -7.04
CA PHE A 380 -24.64 -0.97 -7.96
C PHE A 380 -23.99 -1.62 -9.19
N ILE A 381 -23.10 -2.60 -8.99
CA ILE A 381 -22.44 -3.27 -10.12
C ILE A 381 -23.45 -4.05 -10.97
N GLN A 382 -24.44 -4.70 -10.37
CA GLN A 382 -25.52 -5.36 -11.11
C GLN A 382 -26.35 -4.37 -11.92
N TYR A 383 -26.62 -3.18 -11.38
CA TYR A 383 -27.27 -2.09 -12.12
C TYR A 383 -26.45 -1.68 -13.35
N LEU A 384 -25.14 -1.53 -13.24
CA LEU A 384 -24.27 -1.23 -14.38
C LEU A 384 -24.34 -2.33 -15.46
N ILE A 385 -24.23 -3.60 -15.04
CA ILE A 385 -24.31 -4.74 -15.95
C ILE A 385 -25.64 -4.78 -16.69
N GLU A 386 -26.76 -4.58 -15.98
CA GLU A 386 -28.10 -4.62 -16.58
C GLU A 386 -28.32 -3.43 -17.51
N ARG A 387 -27.90 -2.23 -17.11
CA ARG A 387 -28.01 -1.03 -17.94
C ARG A 387 -27.22 -1.17 -19.24
N ARG A 388 -26.03 -1.77 -19.17
CA ARG A 388 -25.16 -1.98 -20.35
C ARG A 388 -25.72 -2.98 -21.35
N LYS A 389 -26.59 -3.91 -20.94
CA LYS A 389 -27.34 -4.76 -21.89
C LYS A 389 -28.26 -3.93 -22.80
N THR A 390 -28.79 -2.83 -22.27
CA THR A 390 -29.67 -1.92 -23.03
C THR A 390 -28.86 -0.87 -23.80
N PHE A 391 -27.75 -0.40 -23.21
CA PHE A 391 -26.87 0.60 -23.80
C PHE A 391 -25.42 0.09 -23.85
N PRO A 392 -25.04 -0.69 -24.87
CA PRO A 392 -23.70 -1.30 -24.94
C PRO A 392 -22.55 -0.29 -24.92
N ASP A 393 -22.79 0.88 -25.50
CA ASP A 393 -21.80 1.97 -25.64
C ASP A 393 -21.85 2.99 -24.47
N MET A 394 -22.53 2.66 -23.36
CA MET A 394 -22.57 3.54 -22.18
C MET A 394 -21.22 3.64 -21.49
N HIS A 395 -20.98 4.77 -20.81
CA HIS A 395 -19.83 5.01 -19.96
C HIS A 395 -20.26 5.51 -18.57
N VAL A 396 -19.36 5.34 -17.60
CA VAL A 396 -19.49 5.83 -16.22
C VAL A 396 -18.42 6.90 -16.02
N TYR A 397 -18.83 8.16 -15.99
CA TYR A 397 -17.90 9.28 -15.78
C TYR A 397 -17.72 9.56 -14.29
N HIS A 398 -16.47 9.71 -13.88
CA HIS A 398 -16.10 10.06 -12.51
C HIS A 398 -14.92 11.05 -12.53
N TYR A 399 -14.55 11.58 -11.36
CA TYR A 399 -13.50 12.59 -11.25
C TYR A 399 -12.37 12.12 -10.33
N ALA A 400 -11.22 11.79 -10.92
CA ALA A 400 -10.04 11.22 -10.29
C ALA A 400 -10.12 9.70 -10.03
N SER A 401 -9.03 9.11 -9.56
CA SER A 401 -8.86 7.65 -9.54
C SER A 401 -9.51 6.93 -8.33
N TYR A 402 -10.13 7.69 -7.40
CA TYR A 402 -10.55 7.15 -6.11
C TYR A 402 -11.67 6.10 -6.28
N GLU A 403 -12.66 6.39 -7.11
CA GLU A 403 -13.88 5.59 -7.29
C GLU A 403 -13.54 4.19 -7.80
N VAL A 404 -12.77 4.11 -8.89
CA VAL A 404 -12.32 2.85 -9.48
C VAL A 404 -11.47 2.05 -8.49
N SER A 405 -10.60 2.73 -7.74
CA SER A 405 -9.77 2.10 -6.71
C SER A 405 -10.64 1.54 -5.57
N ALA A 406 -11.68 2.28 -5.16
CA ALA A 406 -12.62 1.86 -4.13
C ALA A 406 -13.45 0.63 -4.57
N MET A 407 -13.95 0.61 -5.80
CA MET A 407 -14.69 -0.54 -6.34
C MET A 407 -13.84 -1.82 -6.39
N LEU A 408 -12.59 -1.72 -6.82
CA LEU A 408 -11.66 -2.86 -6.79
C LEU A 408 -11.42 -3.35 -5.36
N ARG A 409 -11.15 -2.43 -4.42
CA ARG A 409 -11.00 -2.75 -2.99
C ARG A 409 -12.24 -3.43 -2.41
N LEU A 410 -13.44 -2.96 -2.75
CA LEU A 410 -14.71 -3.52 -2.29
C LEU A 410 -14.94 -4.94 -2.83
N ALA A 411 -14.68 -5.17 -4.12
CA ALA A 411 -14.80 -6.49 -4.74
C ALA A 411 -13.94 -7.53 -4.01
N GLN A 412 -12.69 -7.16 -3.72
CA GLN A 412 -11.77 -8.03 -2.98
C GLN A 412 -12.16 -8.19 -1.50
N ARG A 413 -12.44 -7.08 -0.80
CA ARG A 413 -12.78 -7.10 0.64
C ARG A 413 -13.97 -8.01 0.90
N HIS A 414 -14.99 -7.93 0.04
CA HIS A 414 -16.23 -8.69 0.20
C HIS A 414 -16.23 -10.05 -0.49
N GLY A 415 -15.22 -10.32 -1.34
CA GLY A 415 -15.07 -11.53 -2.14
C GLY A 415 -16.23 -11.72 -3.12
N VAL A 416 -16.69 -10.64 -3.76
CA VAL A 416 -17.84 -10.63 -4.68
C VAL A 416 -17.57 -9.77 -5.90
N LEU A 417 -18.12 -10.18 -7.05
CA LEU A 417 -18.07 -9.44 -8.32
C LEU A 417 -16.65 -9.06 -8.81
N GLU A 418 -15.66 -9.81 -8.34
CA GLU A 418 -14.24 -9.62 -8.62
C GLU A 418 -13.87 -9.74 -10.10
N PHE A 419 -14.64 -10.51 -10.87
CA PHE A 419 -14.47 -10.65 -12.32
C PHE A 419 -15.14 -9.51 -13.05
N GLU A 420 -16.40 -9.26 -12.70
CA GLU A 420 -17.27 -8.29 -13.33
C GLU A 420 -16.65 -6.91 -13.24
N VAL A 421 -16.18 -6.50 -12.07
CA VAL A 421 -15.53 -5.19 -11.88
C VAL A 421 -14.25 -5.07 -12.72
N ASP A 422 -13.39 -6.10 -12.71
CA ASP A 422 -12.16 -6.13 -13.53
C ASP A 422 -12.50 -6.05 -15.03
N SER A 423 -13.53 -6.77 -15.49
CA SER A 423 -14.01 -6.73 -16.88
C SER A 423 -14.53 -5.34 -17.26
N LEU A 424 -15.38 -4.73 -16.43
CA LEU A 424 -15.93 -3.40 -16.68
C LEU A 424 -14.84 -2.33 -16.80
N ILE A 425 -13.82 -2.38 -15.93
CA ILE A 425 -12.68 -1.48 -15.98
C ILE A 425 -11.86 -1.73 -17.26
N ARG A 426 -11.50 -2.98 -17.55
CA ARG A 426 -10.73 -3.37 -18.74
C ARG A 426 -11.39 -3.01 -20.05
N GLU A 427 -12.72 -3.07 -20.09
CA GLU A 427 -13.51 -2.71 -21.26
C GLU A 427 -13.69 -1.20 -21.42
N GLY A 428 -13.13 -0.39 -20.51
CA GLY A 428 -13.13 1.07 -20.61
C GLY A 428 -14.46 1.70 -20.21
N LEU A 429 -15.29 1.01 -19.40
CA LEU A 429 -16.57 1.55 -18.95
C LEU A 429 -16.38 2.84 -18.14
N PHE A 430 -15.35 2.91 -17.30
CA PHE A 430 -15.07 4.04 -16.41
C PHE A 430 -14.18 5.09 -17.10
N VAL A 431 -14.61 6.34 -17.06
CA VAL A 431 -13.93 7.47 -17.71
C VAL A 431 -13.53 8.50 -16.64
N ASP A 432 -12.21 8.66 -16.46
CA ASP A 432 -11.65 9.64 -15.54
C ASP A 432 -11.57 11.03 -16.19
N LEU A 433 -12.51 11.91 -15.83
CA LEU A 433 -12.53 13.29 -16.31
C LEU A 433 -11.37 14.12 -15.75
N TYR A 434 -10.79 13.78 -14.60
CA TYR A 434 -9.64 14.48 -14.05
C TYR A 434 -8.41 14.27 -14.94
N ALA A 435 -8.13 13.04 -15.36
CA ALA A 435 -7.01 12.73 -16.25
C ALA A 435 -7.11 13.52 -17.57
N LEU A 436 -8.31 13.57 -18.15
CA LEU A 436 -8.61 14.37 -19.34
C LEU A 436 -8.39 15.87 -19.09
N VAL A 437 -9.01 16.43 -18.05
CA VAL A 437 -8.91 17.87 -17.74
C VAL A 437 -7.45 18.28 -17.52
N ARG A 438 -6.71 17.47 -16.74
CA ARG A 438 -5.30 17.67 -16.45
C ARG A 438 -4.46 17.68 -17.72
N ASN A 439 -4.80 16.91 -18.75
CA ASN A 439 -4.02 16.80 -19.97
C ASN A 439 -4.44 17.82 -21.04
N ALA A 440 -5.74 18.11 -21.15
CA ALA A 440 -6.28 18.99 -22.18
C ALA A 440 -6.19 20.48 -21.81
N PHE A 441 -6.35 20.82 -20.53
CA PHE A 441 -6.51 22.20 -20.09
C PHE A 441 -5.43 22.66 -19.11
N ARG A 442 -5.32 23.98 -19.01
CA ARG A 442 -4.58 24.69 -17.97
C ARG A 442 -5.50 25.75 -17.38
N PHE A 443 -5.58 25.82 -16.05
CA PHE A 443 -6.41 26.79 -15.33
C PHE A 443 -5.56 27.76 -14.53
N SER A 444 -6.09 28.96 -14.26
CA SER A 444 -5.49 29.93 -13.35
C SER A 444 -5.69 29.60 -11.86
N THR A 445 -6.13 28.39 -11.53
CA THR A 445 -6.35 27.92 -10.16
C THR A 445 -5.08 27.29 -9.59
N GLU A 446 -4.96 27.29 -8.27
CA GLU A 446 -3.84 26.64 -7.55
C GLU A 446 -4.05 25.13 -7.40
N SER A 447 -5.26 24.64 -7.66
CA SER A 447 -5.64 23.24 -7.59
C SER A 447 -6.53 22.84 -8.77
N MET A 448 -6.43 21.57 -9.16
CA MET A 448 -7.27 20.92 -10.16
C MET A 448 -8.37 20.08 -9.50
N SER A 449 -8.65 20.24 -8.20
CA SER A 449 -9.85 19.62 -7.65
C SER A 449 -11.10 20.24 -8.28
N ILE A 450 -12.16 19.44 -8.42
CA ILE A 450 -13.38 19.86 -9.13
C ILE A 450 -13.93 21.18 -8.58
N LYS A 451 -13.86 21.41 -7.26
CA LYS A 451 -14.32 22.63 -6.56
C LYS A 451 -13.60 23.91 -7.01
N TYR A 452 -12.35 23.82 -7.46
CA TYR A 452 -11.63 24.98 -7.96
C TYR A 452 -12.04 25.34 -9.39
N ILE A 453 -12.20 24.33 -10.24
CA ILE A 453 -12.48 24.51 -11.67
C ILE A 453 -13.97 24.66 -11.98
N GLU A 454 -14.87 24.15 -11.13
CA GLU A 454 -16.31 24.22 -11.34
C GLU A 454 -16.82 25.65 -11.45
N LYS A 455 -16.14 26.62 -10.83
CA LYS A 455 -16.45 28.05 -10.99
C LYS A 455 -16.50 28.50 -12.45
N VAL A 456 -15.80 27.80 -13.35
CA VAL A 456 -15.75 28.07 -14.79
C VAL A 456 -17.04 27.62 -15.49
N TYR A 457 -17.52 26.41 -15.22
CA TYR A 457 -18.60 25.77 -15.97
C TYR A 457 -19.92 25.62 -15.20
N TRP A 458 -19.85 25.50 -13.88
CA TRP A 458 -20.98 25.22 -13.00
C TRP A 458 -21.90 26.43 -12.86
N THR A 459 -23.20 26.19 -13.00
CA THR A 459 -24.25 27.21 -12.88
C THR A 459 -25.05 27.11 -11.57
N GLY A 460 -24.77 26.13 -10.71
CA GLY A 460 -25.42 26.00 -9.41
C GLY A 460 -24.83 26.92 -8.34
N ASN A 461 -25.58 27.11 -7.24
CA ASN A 461 -25.12 27.82 -6.04
C ASN A 461 -24.80 26.77 -4.96
N ARG A 462 -23.51 26.54 -4.67
CA ARG A 462 -23.14 25.89 -3.40
C ARG A 462 -23.21 26.96 -2.30
N ASP A 463 -24.01 26.73 -1.25
CA ASP A 463 -23.98 27.58 -0.07
C ASP A 463 -22.58 27.52 0.56
N LYS A 464 -21.99 28.69 0.84
CA LYS A 464 -20.55 28.85 1.12
C LYS A 464 -20.05 28.28 2.46
N GLU A 465 -20.91 27.66 3.29
CA GLU A 465 -20.59 27.39 4.70
C GLU A 465 -20.43 25.93 5.12
N VAL A 466 -20.63 24.93 4.25
CA VAL A 466 -20.37 23.53 4.64
C VAL A 466 -19.32 22.91 3.72
N SER A 467 -18.10 22.89 4.23
CA SER A 467 -16.85 22.52 3.57
C SER A 467 -16.56 21.02 3.60
N ASN A 468 -15.99 20.55 2.47
CA ASN A 468 -15.15 19.34 2.27
C ASN A 468 -15.80 17.95 2.33
N ALA A 469 -15.25 17.02 1.53
CA ALA A 469 -15.51 15.57 1.60
C ALA A 469 -15.16 14.98 2.99
N VAL A 470 -14.36 15.70 3.79
CA VAL A 470 -14.09 15.33 5.18
C VAL A 470 -15.22 15.82 6.12
N GLY A 471 -16.03 16.78 5.66
CA GLY A 471 -17.28 17.17 6.30
C GLY A 471 -18.35 16.07 6.23
N SER A 472 -18.46 15.35 5.11
CA SER A 472 -19.41 14.23 4.98
C SER A 472 -19.06 13.08 5.93
N VAL A 473 -17.79 12.74 6.09
CA VAL A 473 -17.29 11.77 7.09
C VAL A 473 -17.73 12.13 8.52
N VAL A 474 -17.48 13.37 8.95
CA VAL A 474 -17.86 13.83 10.29
C VAL A 474 -19.38 13.83 10.48
N GLN A 475 -20.15 14.23 9.46
CA GLN A 475 -21.61 14.19 9.51
C GLN A 475 -22.13 12.74 9.56
N PHE A 476 -21.52 11.82 8.83
CA PHE A 476 -21.90 10.42 8.83
C PHE A 476 -21.61 9.75 10.18
N GLU A 477 -20.45 10.02 10.80
CA GLU A 477 -20.16 9.53 12.17
C GLU A 477 -21.13 10.10 13.22
N LYS A 478 -21.54 11.37 13.07
CA LYS A 478 -22.63 11.94 13.88
C LYS A 478 -23.95 11.21 13.64
N ALA A 479 -24.27 10.88 12.39
CA ALA A 479 -25.46 10.10 12.05
C ALA A 479 -25.41 8.72 12.71
N LEU A 480 -24.30 7.99 12.61
CA LEU A 480 -24.09 6.71 13.30
C LEU A 480 -24.21 6.86 14.83
N GLY A 481 -23.73 7.97 15.40
CA GLY A 481 -23.99 8.34 16.79
C GLY A 481 -25.48 8.39 17.14
N ARG A 482 -26.29 9.06 16.31
CA ARG A 482 -27.75 9.11 16.47
C ARG A 482 -28.41 7.74 16.35
N LEU A 483 -27.91 6.90 15.44
CA LEU A 483 -28.39 5.53 15.28
C LEU A 483 -28.12 4.70 16.55
N ARG A 484 -26.92 4.82 17.14
CA ARG A 484 -26.56 4.19 18.43
C ARG A 484 -27.46 4.65 19.58
N ASP A 485 -27.91 5.90 19.56
CA ASP A 485 -28.85 6.47 20.53
C ASP A 485 -30.33 6.08 20.26
N GLY A 486 -30.62 5.27 19.23
CA GLY A 486 -31.98 4.88 18.83
C GLY A 486 -32.78 5.98 18.12
N LYS A 487 -32.11 7.01 17.58
CA LYS A 487 -32.72 8.19 16.94
C LYS A 487 -32.72 8.08 15.41
N GLU A 488 -33.47 7.12 14.88
CA GLU A 488 -33.56 6.80 13.45
C GLU A 488 -33.91 7.99 12.55
N ALA A 489 -34.83 8.86 13.00
CA ALA A 489 -35.26 10.02 12.24
C ALA A 489 -34.16 11.08 12.12
N GLU A 490 -33.32 11.23 13.15
CA GLU A 490 -32.16 12.13 13.11
C GLU A 490 -31.05 11.58 12.21
N PHE A 491 -30.81 10.26 12.23
CA PHE A 491 -29.90 9.60 11.28
C PHE A 491 -30.33 9.87 9.83
N THR A 492 -31.60 9.60 9.52
CA THR A 492 -32.14 9.74 8.17
C THR A 492 -32.03 11.19 7.67
N LYS A 493 -32.30 12.16 8.54
CA LYS A 493 -32.15 13.58 8.20
C LYS A 493 -30.72 13.94 7.79
N ILE A 494 -29.73 13.49 8.57
CA ILE A 494 -28.32 13.77 8.27
C ILE A 494 -27.90 13.05 6.98
N LEU A 495 -28.36 11.82 6.77
CA LEU A 495 -28.06 11.08 5.54
C LEU A 495 -28.62 11.78 4.28
N GLU A 496 -29.83 12.33 4.34
CA GLU A 496 -30.41 13.11 3.23
C GLU A 496 -29.67 14.43 2.98
N GLU A 497 -29.12 15.06 4.03
CA GLU A 497 -28.22 16.20 3.85
C GLU A 497 -26.95 15.78 3.10
N ILE A 498 -26.35 14.64 3.45
CA ILE A 498 -25.18 14.07 2.73
C ILE A 498 -25.52 13.76 1.27
N LYS A 499 -26.67 13.15 0.99
CA LYS A 499 -27.13 12.88 -0.39
C LYS A 499 -27.26 14.14 -1.23
N SER A 500 -27.71 15.24 -0.64
CA SER A 500 -27.79 16.52 -1.33
C SER A 500 -26.42 17.04 -1.75
N TYR A 501 -25.40 16.87 -0.89
CA TYR A 501 -24.02 17.27 -1.24
C TYR A 501 -23.44 16.39 -2.34
N ASN A 502 -23.58 15.07 -2.23
CA ASN A 502 -23.09 14.14 -3.25
C ASN A 502 -23.81 14.37 -4.60
N LYS A 503 -25.10 14.69 -4.59
CA LYS A 503 -25.82 15.10 -5.80
C LYS A 503 -25.17 16.32 -6.48
N ASP A 504 -24.77 17.34 -5.73
CA ASP A 504 -24.10 18.50 -6.30
C ASP A 504 -22.75 18.13 -6.95
N ASP A 505 -21.99 17.20 -6.35
CA ASP A 505 -20.72 16.71 -6.91
C ASP A 505 -20.94 15.89 -8.20
N VAL A 506 -21.96 15.01 -8.22
CA VAL A 506 -22.32 14.25 -9.43
C VAL A 506 -22.83 15.17 -10.55
N ASP A 507 -23.70 16.12 -10.22
CA ASP A 507 -24.17 17.09 -11.20
C ASP A 507 -22.99 17.92 -11.74
N SER A 508 -22.02 18.31 -10.89
CA SER A 508 -20.82 19.06 -11.32
C SER A 508 -19.97 18.25 -12.29
N THR A 509 -19.83 16.95 -12.03
CA THR A 509 -19.16 16.00 -12.94
C THR A 509 -19.89 15.92 -14.29
N GLN A 510 -21.22 15.92 -14.28
CA GLN A 510 -22.05 15.94 -15.49
C GLN A 510 -21.90 17.23 -16.30
N GLN A 511 -21.91 18.38 -15.65
CA GLN A 511 -21.72 19.67 -16.33
C GLN A 511 -20.29 19.83 -16.84
N LEU A 512 -19.30 19.24 -16.16
CA LEU A 512 -17.92 19.20 -16.62
C LEU A 512 -17.80 18.43 -17.95
N ASP A 513 -18.35 17.22 -18.03
CA ASP A 513 -18.38 16.45 -19.30
C ASP A 513 -19.00 17.27 -20.44
N GLN A 514 -20.18 17.86 -20.21
CA GLN A 514 -20.83 18.72 -21.20
C GLN A 514 -19.96 19.91 -21.59
N TRP A 515 -19.34 20.56 -20.62
CA TRP A 515 -18.48 21.72 -20.86
C TRP A 515 -17.25 21.35 -21.71
N ILE A 516 -16.60 20.21 -21.44
CA ILE A 516 -15.45 19.75 -22.23
C ILE A 516 -15.87 19.50 -23.68
N ARG A 517 -17.01 18.84 -23.90
CA ARG A 517 -17.55 18.59 -25.25
C ARG A 517 -17.89 19.89 -25.98
N GLN A 518 -18.43 20.89 -25.26
CA GLN A 518 -18.67 22.22 -25.81
C GLN A 518 -17.37 22.93 -26.18
N GLN A 519 -16.30 22.78 -25.40
CA GLN A 519 -14.99 23.35 -25.73
C GLN A 519 -14.39 22.71 -26.99
N ALA A 520 -14.53 21.39 -27.15
CA ALA A 520 -14.10 20.73 -28.38
C ALA A 520 -14.84 21.28 -29.61
N LEU A 521 -16.18 21.40 -29.51
CA LEU A 521 -17.01 21.94 -30.59
C LEU A 521 -16.66 23.39 -30.93
N ALA A 522 -16.53 24.25 -29.91
CA ALA A 522 -16.25 25.67 -30.07
C ALA A 522 -14.88 25.94 -30.73
N ASN A 523 -13.92 25.02 -30.56
CA ASN A 523 -12.58 25.12 -31.14
C ASN A 523 -12.39 24.26 -32.40
N GLY A 524 -13.46 23.67 -32.94
CA GLY A 524 -13.40 22.83 -34.15
C GLY A 524 -12.59 21.54 -33.98
N ILE A 525 -12.50 21.02 -32.76
CA ILE A 525 -11.79 19.78 -32.44
C ILE A 525 -12.70 18.60 -32.72
N ASP A 526 -12.30 17.75 -33.67
CA ASP A 526 -12.98 16.48 -33.94
C ASP A 526 -12.48 15.40 -32.96
N ILE A 527 -13.22 15.19 -31.88
CA ILE A 527 -12.91 14.17 -30.86
C ILE A 527 -12.79 12.78 -31.49
N ALA A 528 -13.68 12.43 -32.43
CA ALA A 528 -13.72 11.09 -33.02
C ALA A 528 -12.45 10.81 -33.84
N ALA A 529 -11.94 11.81 -34.55
CA ALA A 529 -10.68 11.69 -35.31
C ALA A 529 -9.43 11.57 -34.42
N LEU A 530 -9.50 12.03 -33.17
CA LEU A 530 -8.40 11.99 -32.21
C LEU A 530 -8.38 10.72 -31.36
N ARG A 531 -9.47 9.95 -31.35
CA ARG A 531 -9.49 8.69 -30.62
C ARG A 531 -8.42 7.75 -31.18
N PRO A 532 -7.64 7.10 -30.32
CA PRO A 532 -6.73 6.06 -30.77
C PRO A 532 -7.51 5.07 -31.63
N VAL A 533 -7.05 4.83 -32.87
CA VAL A 533 -7.53 3.70 -33.67
C VAL A 533 -7.05 2.46 -32.94
N HIS A 534 -7.86 1.97 -32.00
CA HIS A 534 -7.70 0.62 -31.51
C HIS A 534 -8.01 -0.30 -32.70
N GLU A 535 -6.97 -0.67 -33.45
CA GLU A 535 -6.96 -2.01 -34.03
C GLU A 535 -7.23 -2.93 -32.85
N ALA A 536 -8.41 -3.54 -32.85
CA ALA A 536 -8.84 -4.55 -31.91
C ALA A 536 -7.92 -5.76 -32.01
N LYS A 537 -6.72 -5.61 -31.48
CA LYS A 537 -5.86 -6.62 -30.93
C LYS A 537 -5.38 -6.04 -29.62
N ALA A 538 -6.29 -6.08 -28.65
CA ALA A 538 -5.84 -6.57 -27.37
C ALA A 538 -5.13 -7.91 -27.66
N GLU A 539 -3.81 -7.88 -27.84
CA GLU A 539 -3.00 -8.88 -27.17
C GLU A 539 -3.27 -8.63 -25.71
N MET A 540 -4.40 -9.21 -25.29
CA MET A 540 -4.79 -9.34 -23.91
C MET A 540 -3.56 -9.83 -23.18
N ILE A 541 -3.40 -9.40 -21.94
CA ILE A 541 -2.65 -10.20 -20.98
C ILE A 541 -3.37 -11.55 -20.93
N SER A 542 -3.05 -12.44 -21.86
CA SER A 542 -3.75 -13.68 -22.16
C SER A 542 -3.41 -14.78 -21.16
N ASP A 543 -2.68 -14.43 -20.11
CA ASP A 543 -2.44 -15.35 -19.00
C ASP A 543 -3.57 -15.30 -17.95
N GLY A 544 -4.51 -14.34 -18.04
CA GLY A 544 -5.60 -14.18 -17.06
C GLY A 544 -6.98 -14.72 -17.46
N GLU A 545 -7.28 -14.90 -18.76
CA GLU A 545 -8.64 -15.23 -19.22
C GLU A 545 -9.14 -16.62 -18.80
N HIS A 546 -8.22 -17.54 -18.46
CA HIS A 546 -8.58 -18.93 -18.22
C HIS A 546 -8.72 -19.29 -16.72
N GLU A 547 -8.21 -18.49 -15.79
CA GLU A 547 -8.17 -18.83 -14.35
C GLU A 547 -9.54 -18.80 -13.66
N LEU A 548 -10.36 -17.77 -13.93
CA LEU A 548 -11.69 -17.64 -13.31
C LEU A 548 -12.79 -18.55 -13.88
N PRO A 549 -12.85 -18.87 -15.20
CA PRO A 549 -13.86 -19.78 -15.74
C PRO A 549 -13.87 -21.15 -15.07
N ILE A 550 -12.70 -21.71 -14.73
CA ILE A 550 -12.63 -23.03 -14.09
C ILE A 550 -13.08 -22.96 -12.63
N ALA A 551 -12.66 -21.94 -11.89
CA ALA A 551 -13.09 -21.74 -10.50
C ALA A 551 -14.61 -21.56 -10.39
N LEU A 552 -15.22 -20.80 -11.30
CA LEU A 552 -16.68 -20.64 -11.38
C LEU A 552 -17.40 -21.95 -11.73
N GLN A 553 -16.88 -22.71 -12.70
CA GLN A 553 -17.43 -24.03 -13.06
C GLN A 553 -17.34 -25.05 -11.93
N LEU A 554 -16.28 -25.00 -11.10
CA LEU A 554 -16.15 -25.85 -9.92
C LEU A 554 -17.20 -25.51 -8.85
N LEU A 555 -17.67 -24.27 -8.80
CA LEU A 555 -18.70 -23.82 -7.86
C LEU A 555 -20.14 -24.05 -8.34
N ASP A 556 -20.32 -24.52 -9.58
CA ASP A 556 -21.63 -24.87 -10.11
C ASP A 556 -22.29 -25.99 -9.27
N GLY A 557 -23.44 -25.66 -8.66
CA GLY A 557 -24.18 -26.53 -7.74
C GLY A 557 -23.62 -26.57 -6.30
N VAL A 558 -22.69 -25.68 -5.94
CA VAL A 558 -22.13 -25.57 -4.59
C VAL A 558 -22.85 -24.44 -3.81
N PRO A 559 -23.50 -24.74 -2.67
CA PRO A 559 -24.15 -23.71 -1.85
C PRO A 559 -23.17 -22.62 -1.38
N ALA A 560 -23.61 -21.36 -1.40
CA ALA A 560 -22.80 -20.22 -0.93
C ALA A 560 -22.49 -20.32 0.57
N ASP A 561 -23.46 -20.76 1.38
CA ASP A 561 -23.26 -21.00 2.82
C ASP A 561 -22.49 -22.31 3.06
N LYS A 562 -21.36 -22.20 3.76
CA LYS A 562 -20.52 -23.33 4.15
C LYS A 562 -21.27 -24.38 4.97
N GLY A 563 -22.24 -23.97 5.80
CA GLY A 563 -23.03 -24.88 6.64
C GLY A 563 -23.91 -25.84 5.85
N ASN A 564 -24.21 -25.52 4.59
CA ASN A 564 -25.11 -26.28 3.73
C ASN A 564 -24.37 -27.15 2.70
N ARG A 565 -23.04 -27.21 2.73
CA ARG A 565 -22.23 -27.97 1.76
C ARG A 565 -21.99 -29.40 2.24
N SER A 566 -22.07 -30.37 1.33
CA SER A 566 -21.49 -31.70 1.53
C SER A 566 -19.95 -31.65 1.60
N GLU A 567 -19.30 -32.72 2.03
CA GLU A 567 -17.84 -32.81 2.03
C GLU A 567 -17.25 -32.63 0.62
N GLU A 568 -17.87 -33.24 -0.40
CA GLU A 568 -17.44 -33.08 -1.79
C GLU A 568 -17.66 -31.65 -2.31
N GLN A 569 -18.78 -31.02 -1.98
CA GLN A 569 -19.04 -29.61 -2.31
C GLN A 569 -18.07 -28.67 -1.60
N GLN A 570 -17.69 -28.99 -0.36
CA GLN A 570 -16.68 -28.24 0.38
C GLN A 570 -15.29 -28.41 -0.24
N ALA A 571 -14.95 -29.61 -0.72
CA ALA A 571 -13.70 -29.84 -1.45
C ALA A 571 -13.67 -29.10 -2.80
N LEU A 572 -14.79 -29.07 -3.55
CA LEU A 572 -14.93 -28.26 -4.76
C LEU A 572 -14.72 -26.76 -4.47
N ALA A 573 -15.31 -26.25 -3.38
CA ALA A 573 -15.13 -24.87 -2.95
C ALA A 573 -13.66 -24.56 -2.58
N LEU A 574 -12.97 -25.48 -1.90
CA LEU A 574 -11.55 -25.33 -1.57
C LEU A 574 -10.65 -25.38 -2.81
N LEU A 575 -10.96 -26.27 -3.77
CA LEU A 575 -10.23 -26.35 -5.04
C LEU A 575 -10.44 -25.07 -5.87
N ALA A 576 -11.67 -24.57 -5.98
CA ALA A 576 -11.96 -23.29 -6.63
C ALA A 576 -11.21 -22.14 -5.96
N ALA A 577 -11.16 -22.12 -4.62
CA ALA A 577 -10.38 -21.15 -3.88
C ALA A 577 -8.87 -21.27 -4.17
N ALA A 578 -8.32 -22.48 -4.26
CA ALA A 578 -6.91 -22.72 -4.59
C ALA A 578 -6.57 -22.29 -6.03
N VAL A 579 -7.42 -22.62 -7.01
CA VAL A 579 -7.27 -22.21 -8.42
C VAL A 579 -7.14 -20.69 -8.55
N SER A 580 -7.97 -19.93 -7.84
CA SER A 580 -7.96 -18.47 -7.89
C SER A 580 -7.04 -17.81 -6.86
N PHE A 581 -6.35 -18.57 -6.01
CA PHE A 581 -5.58 -18.03 -4.88
C PHE A 581 -4.47 -17.07 -5.35
N HIS A 582 -3.57 -17.56 -6.20
CA HIS A 582 -2.41 -16.78 -6.62
C HIS A 582 -2.77 -15.51 -7.37
N GLN A 583 -3.82 -15.55 -8.20
CA GLN A 583 -4.32 -14.37 -8.88
C GLN A 583 -4.89 -13.34 -7.91
N ARG A 584 -5.71 -13.78 -6.93
CA ARG A 584 -6.27 -12.89 -5.91
C ARG A 584 -5.18 -12.26 -5.04
N GLU A 585 -4.16 -13.02 -4.68
CA GLU A 585 -3.03 -12.51 -3.90
C GLU A 585 -2.15 -11.54 -4.70
N ALA A 586 -2.07 -11.69 -6.03
CA ALA A 586 -1.32 -10.77 -6.89
C ALA A 586 -2.04 -9.43 -7.13
N ARG A 587 -3.38 -9.40 -7.06
CA ARG A 587 -4.21 -8.21 -7.36
C ARG A 587 -3.87 -6.99 -6.50
N PRO A 588 -3.78 -7.06 -5.15
CA PRO A 588 -3.40 -5.91 -4.31
C PRO A 588 -2.11 -5.23 -4.75
N ALA A 589 -1.09 -6.03 -5.02
CA ALA A 589 0.22 -5.51 -5.40
C ALA A 589 0.16 -4.84 -6.78
N TRP A 590 -0.57 -5.42 -7.75
CA TRP A 590 -0.82 -4.75 -9.04
C TRP A 590 -1.64 -3.46 -8.88
N TRP A 591 -2.74 -3.48 -8.12
CA TRP A 591 -3.56 -2.30 -7.88
C TRP A 591 -2.76 -1.18 -7.23
N ALA A 592 -1.92 -1.51 -6.26
CA ALA A 592 -1.08 -0.53 -5.62
C ALA A 592 -0.01 0.02 -6.58
N ILE A 593 0.48 -0.76 -7.56
CA ILE A 593 1.34 -0.25 -8.65
C ILE A 593 0.56 0.70 -9.55
N PHE A 594 -0.65 0.33 -10.00
CA PHE A 594 -1.48 1.17 -10.87
C PHE A 594 -1.94 2.46 -10.19
N GLU A 595 -2.36 2.37 -8.93
CA GLU A 595 -2.73 3.52 -8.10
C GLU A 595 -1.56 4.51 -8.09
N ARG A 596 -0.37 4.08 -7.67
CA ARG A 596 0.83 4.92 -7.67
C ARG A 596 1.16 5.45 -9.05
N ALA A 597 1.07 4.64 -10.10
CA ALA A 597 1.43 5.02 -11.45
C ALA A 597 0.51 6.12 -12.04
N LEU A 598 -0.73 6.21 -11.57
CA LEU A 598 -1.69 7.25 -11.97
C LEU A 598 -1.55 8.56 -11.19
N LYS A 599 -0.94 8.51 -10.00
CA LYS A 599 -0.68 9.69 -9.14
C LYS A 599 0.22 10.71 -9.81
N ASP A 600 0.14 11.96 -9.37
CA ASP A 600 1.18 12.90 -9.75
C ASP A 600 2.51 12.59 -9.04
N LEU A 601 3.59 13.21 -9.48
CA LEU A 601 4.92 12.89 -8.96
C LEU A 601 5.15 13.39 -7.52
N ASP A 602 4.37 14.36 -7.02
CA ASP A 602 4.46 14.81 -5.62
C ASP A 602 3.70 13.85 -4.70
N GLU A 603 2.54 13.38 -5.13
CA GLU A 603 1.79 12.31 -4.46
C GLU A 603 2.59 10.99 -4.48
N MET A 604 3.30 10.69 -5.57
CA MET A 604 4.18 9.51 -5.65
C MET A 604 5.32 9.57 -4.61
N ASP A 605 5.91 10.75 -4.38
CA ASP A 605 7.02 10.95 -3.43
C ASP A 605 6.60 10.67 -1.96
N ALA A 606 5.30 10.68 -1.68
CA ALA A 606 4.77 10.30 -0.37
C ALA A 606 4.84 8.79 -0.09
N PHE A 607 4.99 7.95 -1.12
CA PHE A 607 5.09 6.50 -0.96
C PHE A 607 6.53 6.08 -0.71
N ASN A 608 6.76 5.32 0.37
CA ASN A 608 8.10 4.87 0.74
C ASN A 608 8.70 3.84 -0.25
N ASP A 609 7.86 3.25 -1.12
CA ASP A 609 8.23 2.22 -2.08
C ASP A 609 8.23 2.72 -3.54
N VAL A 610 8.15 4.05 -3.73
CA VAL A 610 8.32 4.71 -5.01
C VAL A 610 9.56 5.59 -4.93
N VAL A 611 10.39 5.55 -5.98
CA VAL A 611 11.57 6.43 -6.08
C VAL A 611 11.34 7.41 -7.22
N ILE A 612 11.38 8.71 -6.89
CA ILE A 612 11.34 9.78 -7.87
C ILE A 612 12.78 10.19 -8.23
N PRO A 613 13.19 10.02 -9.49
CA PRO A 613 14.53 10.38 -9.93
C PRO A 613 14.72 11.90 -9.84
N THR A 614 15.85 12.33 -9.28
CA THR A 614 16.34 13.71 -9.41
C THR A 614 17.09 13.89 -10.73
N LYS A 615 17.67 12.81 -11.26
CA LYS A 615 18.37 12.78 -12.55
C LYS A 615 18.25 11.42 -13.20
N VAL A 616 18.10 11.41 -14.53
CA VAL A 616 18.04 10.20 -15.35
C VAL A 616 18.96 10.34 -16.55
N GLU A 617 19.87 9.38 -16.74
CA GLU A 617 20.73 9.27 -17.91
C GLU A 617 20.41 7.97 -18.67
N VAL A 618 20.02 8.11 -19.94
CA VAL A 618 19.68 6.99 -20.80
C VAL A 618 20.83 6.75 -21.77
N GLY A 619 21.44 5.56 -21.71
CA GLY A 619 22.49 5.13 -22.61
C GLY A 619 21.97 4.63 -23.95
N PRO A 620 22.83 4.50 -24.97
CA PRO A 620 22.44 4.02 -26.29
C PRO A 620 22.10 2.52 -26.26
N TRP A 621 21.22 2.10 -27.18
CA TRP A 621 20.99 0.69 -27.46
C TRP A 621 22.21 0.06 -28.12
N THR A 622 22.71 -1.03 -27.54
CA THR A 622 23.91 -1.75 -28.02
C THR A 622 23.69 -3.26 -27.97
N ILE A 623 24.50 -4.02 -28.74
CA ILE A 623 24.62 -5.47 -28.63
C ILE A 623 26.07 -5.78 -28.23
N SER A 624 26.26 -6.65 -27.23
CA SER A 624 27.59 -7.10 -26.82
C SER A 624 27.68 -8.62 -26.63
N GLY A 625 28.85 -9.19 -26.95
CA GLY A 625 29.16 -10.60 -26.74
C GLY A 625 28.26 -11.57 -27.52
N ARG A 626 27.67 -12.56 -26.82
CA ARG A 626 26.78 -13.60 -27.38
C ARG A 626 25.28 -13.25 -27.30
N GLN A 627 24.94 -12.02 -26.92
CA GLN A 627 23.55 -11.60 -26.73
C GLN A 627 22.84 -11.41 -28.08
N ARG A 628 21.54 -11.73 -28.13
CA ARG A 628 20.72 -11.67 -29.36
C ARG A 628 19.85 -10.41 -29.48
N ASN A 629 19.55 -9.74 -28.37
CA ASN A 629 18.68 -8.56 -28.32
C ASN A 629 19.50 -7.33 -27.94
N HIS A 630 19.13 -6.15 -28.44
CA HIS A 630 19.74 -4.91 -28.00
C HIS A 630 19.46 -4.66 -26.51
N ARG A 631 20.40 -4.01 -25.85
CA ARG A 631 20.31 -3.60 -24.45
C ARG A 631 20.75 -2.16 -24.30
N ARG A 632 20.14 -1.46 -23.35
CA ARG A 632 20.61 -0.14 -22.94
C ARG A 632 20.72 -0.07 -21.42
N THR A 633 21.52 0.88 -20.98
CA THR A 633 21.68 1.19 -19.56
C THR A 633 20.89 2.44 -19.23
N VAL A 634 20.13 2.41 -18.14
CA VAL A 634 19.44 3.59 -17.60
C VAL A 634 19.99 3.84 -16.20
N THR A 635 20.62 4.99 -16.01
CA THR A 635 21.16 5.41 -14.71
C THR A 635 20.20 6.39 -14.07
N ILE A 636 19.80 6.12 -12.83
CA ILE A 636 18.91 6.97 -12.04
C ILE A 636 19.65 7.41 -10.78
N GLU A 637 19.59 8.71 -10.49
CA GLU A 637 20.00 9.29 -9.20
C GLU A 637 18.75 9.81 -8.46
N ALA A 638 18.72 9.67 -7.14
CA ALA A 638 17.67 10.21 -6.28
C ALA A 638 18.29 10.80 -5.00
N ASP A 639 17.83 11.99 -4.60
CA ASP A 639 18.30 12.67 -3.38
C ASP A 639 17.40 12.33 -2.19
N GLY A 640 18.00 12.18 -1.00
CA GLY A 640 17.25 12.05 0.26
C GLY A 640 16.73 10.65 0.59
N VAL A 641 17.02 9.65 -0.25
CA VAL A 641 16.70 8.24 -0.05
C VAL A 641 17.95 7.41 -0.28
N ASP A 642 18.23 6.48 0.63
CA ASP A 642 19.21 5.42 0.36
C ASP A 642 18.54 4.32 -0.47
N LEU A 643 18.89 4.25 -1.75
CA LEU A 643 18.31 3.32 -2.71
C LEU A 643 18.56 1.87 -2.34
N SER A 644 19.60 1.56 -1.56
CA SER A 644 19.87 0.20 -1.08
C SER A 644 18.85 -0.27 -0.03
N HIS A 645 18.10 0.65 0.59
CA HIS A 645 17.02 0.32 1.51
C HIS A 645 15.67 0.11 0.81
N VAL A 646 15.55 0.54 -0.45
CA VAL A 646 14.31 0.47 -1.23
C VAL A 646 14.40 -0.62 -2.31
N LEU A 647 15.58 -0.79 -2.89
CA LEU A 647 15.84 -1.72 -3.99
C LEU A 647 16.79 -2.83 -3.54
N ASP A 648 16.51 -4.04 -4.02
CA ASP A 648 17.36 -5.21 -3.84
C ASP A 648 17.65 -5.80 -5.22
N PHE A 649 18.85 -6.37 -5.42
CA PHE A 649 19.21 -7.08 -6.65
C PHE A 649 18.28 -8.27 -6.94
N GLU A 650 17.59 -8.80 -5.93
CA GLU A 650 16.58 -9.85 -6.08
C GLU A 650 15.23 -9.30 -6.60
N HIS A 651 15.00 -7.99 -6.55
CA HIS A 651 13.78 -7.37 -7.04
C HIS A 651 13.89 -7.00 -8.53
N ILE A 652 12.76 -7.10 -9.24
CA ILE A 652 12.60 -6.63 -10.62
C ILE A 652 11.66 -5.42 -10.58
N PRO A 653 12.16 -4.20 -10.33
CA PRO A 653 11.33 -3.02 -10.26
C PRO A 653 10.70 -2.66 -11.61
N GLN A 654 9.64 -1.84 -11.54
CA GLN A 654 8.94 -1.32 -12.71
C GLN A 654 9.40 0.11 -12.97
N LEU A 655 9.97 0.38 -14.15
CA LEU A 655 10.26 1.74 -14.58
C LEU A 655 9.01 2.34 -15.22
N LEU A 656 8.50 3.43 -14.64
CA LEU A 656 7.32 4.14 -15.12
C LEU A 656 7.71 5.21 -16.13
N TYR A 657 6.90 5.37 -17.18
CA TYR A 657 7.08 6.32 -18.26
C TYR A 657 5.83 7.17 -18.44
N GLU A 658 6.01 8.47 -18.66
CA GLU A 658 4.89 9.42 -18.85
C GLU A 658 4.12 9.14 -20.15
N VAL A 659 4.85 8.76 -21.20
CA VAL A 659 4.31 8.29 -22.47
C VAL A 659 4.88 6.90 -22.73
N ALA A 660 4.01 5.90 -22.70
CA ALA A 660 4.37 4.51 -22.93
C ALA A 660 4.86 4.31 -24.37
N PRO A 661 6.07 3.78 -24.57
CA PRO A 661 6.40 3.11 -25.83
C PRO A 661 5.41 1.98 -26.10
N SER A 662 5.12 1.72 -27.37
CA SER A 662 4.17 0.68 -27.83
C SER A 662 4.47 -0.74 -27.33
N ALA A 663 5.69 -0.97 -26.81
CA ALA A 663 6.13 -2.26 -26.28
C ALA A 663 5.77 -2.49 -24.81
N PHE A 664 5.21 -1.49 -24.12
CA PHE A 664 5.08 -1.46 -22.66
C PHE A 664 3.69 -1.86 -22.20
N LYS A 665 3.58 -2.14 -20.90
CA LYS A 665 2.27 -2.30 -20.25
C LYS A 665 1.67 -0.90 -20.13
N GLU A 666 0.74 -0.56 -21.01
CA GLU A 666 0.01 0.70 -20.98
C GLU A 666 -1.03 0.69 -19.85
N ILE A 667 -1.21 1.84 -19.21
CA ILE A 667 -2.23 2.04 -18.21
C ILE A 667 -3.47 2.55 -18.92
N GLN A 668 -4.56 1.81 -18.83
CA GLN A 668 -5.81 2.17 -19.49
C GLN A 668 -6.31 3.55 -19.07
N GLY A 669 -6.79 4.33 -20.04
CA GLY A 669 -7.25 5.71 -19.81
C GLY A 669 -6.11 6.70 -19.56
N SER A 670 -4.86 6.29 -19.76
CA SER A 670 -3.66 7.10 -19.52
C SER A 670 -2.68 6.97 -20.68
N THR A 671 -1.82 7.97 -20.86
CA THR A 671 -0.66 7.88 -21.77
C THR A 671 0.49 7.09 -21.15
N ARG A 672 0.42 6.81 -19.85
CA ARG A 672 1.52 6.22 -19.08
C ARG A 672 1.62 4.72 -19.27
N GLY A 673 2.83 4.21 -19.06
CA GLY A 673 3.08 2.78 -19.05
C GLY A 673 4.38 2.45 -18.35
N PHE A 674 4.59 1.18 -18.05
CA PHE A 674 5.77 0.72 -17.33
C PHE A 674 6.38 -0.53 -17.93
N SER A 675 7.66 -0.74 -17.62
CA SER A 675 8.41 -1.92 -18.05
C SER A 675 9.29 -2.47 -16.93
N ASP A 676 9.47 -3.78 -16.94
CA ASP A 676 10.35 -4.48 -16.01
C ASP A 676 11.81 -4.10 -16.31
N ALA A 677 12.58 -3.74 -15.27
CA ALA A 677 13.99 -3.41 -15.41
C ALA A 677 14.87 -4.24 -14.49
N LYS A 678 16.01 -4.70 -15.00
CA LYS A 678 16.98 -5.46 -14.20
C LYS A 678 17.97 -4.52 -13.55
N ILE A 679 18.13 -4.61 -12.24
CA ILE A 679 19.18 -3.87 -11.52
C ILE A 679 20.55 -4.49 -11.83
N VAL A 680 21.50 -3.63 -12.19
CA VAL A 680 22.90 -4.00 -12.48
C VAL A 680 23.82 -3.51 -11.37
N GLU A 681 23.56 -2.32 -10.84
CA GLU A 681 24.35 -1.67 -9.79
C GLU A 681 23.42 -0.85 -8.90
N ILE A 682 23.65 -0.88 -7.59
CA ILE A 682 23.00 -0.01 -6.61
C ILE A 682 24.11 0.58 -5.75
N ASP A 683 24.07 1.90 -5.58
CA ASP A 683 24.84 2.70 -4.65
C ASP A 683 23.86 3.65 -3.93
N ASN A 684 24.23 4.18 -2.77
CA ASN A 684 23.34 4.89 -1.84
C ASN A 684 22.36 5.84 -2.55
N SER A 685 22.82 6.72 -3.44
CA SER A 685 21.95 7.67 -4.17
C SER A 685 21.79 7.36 -5.67
N LYS A 686 22.32 6.24 -6.15
CA LYS A 686 22.40 5.93 -7.59
C LYS A 686 22.08 4.47 -7.87
N VAL A 687 21.26 4.21 -8.88
CA VAL A 687 20.95 2.86 -9.37
C VAL A 687 21.12 2.80 -10.87
N VAL A 688 21.61 1.66 -11.37
CA VAL A 688 21.80 1.39 -12.78
C VAL A 688 20.94 0.21 -13.20
N PHE A 689 20.07 0.45 -14.17
CA PHE A 689 19.19 -0.54 -14.77
C PHE A 689 19.70 -0.98 -16.15
N GLU A 690 19.41 -2.24 -16.48
CA GLU A 690 19.50 -2.77 -17.83
C GLU A 690 18.08 -2.97 -18.37
N GLU A 691 17.80 -2.32 -19.51
CA GLU A 691 16.61 -2.55 -20.30
C GLU A 691 16.96 -3.35 -21.55
N ILE A 692 16.06 -4.23 -21.96
CA ILE A 692 16.24 -5.16 -23.07
C ILE A 692 15.18 -4.87 -24.13
N GLU A 693 15.60 -4.83 -25.39
CA GLU A 693 14.72 -4.69 -26.55
C GLU A 693 13.62 -5.75 -26.52
N LYS A 694 12.38 -5.31 -26.75
CA LYS A 694 11.21 -6.17 -26.90
C LYS A 694 11.05 -6.53 -28.37
N LYS A 695 11.03 -7.83 -28.66
CA LYS A 695 10.94 -8.36 -30.03
C LYS A 695 9.69 -7.85 -30.73
N ASN A 696 9.82 -7.47 -32.00
CA ASN A 696 8.76 -6.90 -32.86
C ASN A 696 8.31 -5.47 -32.53
N PHE A 697 8.95 -4.79 -31.58
CA PHE A 697 8.67 -3.41 -31.26
C PHE A 697 9.87 -2.50 -31.56
N PRO A 698 9.64 -1.24 -31.94
CA PRO A 698 10.74 -0.28 -32.10
C PRO A 698 11.45 -0.05 -30.76
N MET A 699 12.76 0.15 -30.82
CA MET A 699 13.53 0.70 -29.71
C MET A 699 13.02 2.11 -29.38
N TRP A 700 13.07 2.49 -28.10
CA TRP A 700 12.59 3.78 -27.61
C TRP A 700 13.73 4.59 -26.99
N ASP A 701 13.56 5.91 -26.96
CA ASP A 701 14.53 6.87 -26.40
C ASP A 701 13.96 7.64 -25.21
N THR A 702 12.71 7.39 -24.83
CA THR A 702 12.09 8.01 -23.66
C THR A 702 12.81 7.58 -22.38
N ALA A 703 12.82 8.48 -21.40
CA ALA A 703 13.38 8.27 -20.07
C ALA A 703 12.27 7.97 -19.06
N PRO A 704 12.52 7.11 -18.06
CA PRO A 704 11.56 6.85 -17.01
C PRO A 704 11.38 8.08 -16.11
N MET A 705 10.17 8.23 -15.57
CA MET A 705 9.79 9.30 -14.65
C MET A 705 9.80 8.89 -13.18
N ALA A 706 9.73 7.59 -12.88
CA ALA A 706 9.73 7.03 -11.53
C ALA A 706 10.15 5.56 -11.54
N ILE A 707 10.61 5.05 -10.39
CA ILE A 707 10.80 3.63 -10.12
C ILE A 707 9.67 3.19 -9.19
N LEU A 708 8.86 2.24 -9.65
CA LEU A 708 7.78 1.64 -8.88
C LEU A 708 8.23 0.27 -8.32
N PRO A 709 7.52 -0.27 -7.31
CA PRO A 709 7.76 -1.61 -6.80
C PRO A 709 7.77 -2.66 -7.91
N GLY A 710 8.48 -3.76 -7.66
CA GLY A 710 8.48 -4.88 -8.59
C GLY A 710 7.11 -5.54 -8.72
N SER A 711 6.89 -6.20 -9.85
CA SER A 711 5.66 -6.99 -10.02
C SER A 711 5.54 -8.07 -8.95
N PRO A 712 4.32 -8.53 -8.62
CA PRO A 712 4.14 -9.68 -7.74
C PRO A 712 4.98 -10.88 -8.23
N ILE A 713 5.35 -11.76 -7.30
CA ILE A 713 6.09 -12.97 -7.64
C ILE A 713 5.30 -13.75 -8.70
N ASP A 714 5.96 -14.05 -9.82
CA ASP A 714 5.32 -14.78 -10.92
C ASP A 714 4.96 -16.19 -10.44
N THR A 715 3.67 -16.46 -10.36
CA THR A 715 3.07 -17.72 -9.91
C THR A 715 2.42 -18.49 -11.06
N SER A 716 2.58 -18.02 -12.31
CA SER A 716 1.94 -18.55 -13.52
C SER A 716 2.04 -20.07 -13.63
N THR A 717 3.23 -20.63 -13.38
CA THR A 717 3.45 -22.09 -13.48
C THR A 717 2.68 -22.86 -12.41
N ILE A 718 2.53 -22.30 -11.21
CA ILE A 718 1.78 -22.92 -10.11
C ILE A 718 0.28 -22.83 -10.40
N SER A 719 -0.21 -21.62 -10.72
CA SER A 719 -1.61 -21.37 -11.07
C SER A 719 -2.06 -22.24 -12.23
N LYS A 720 -1.21 -22.39 -13.25
CA LYS A 720 -1.46 -23.27 -14.39
C LYS A 720 -1.72 -24.71 -13.98
N ILE A 721 -0.96 -25.28 -13.03
CA ILE A 721 -1.17 -26.66 -12.58
C ILE A 721 -2.47 -26.80 -11.80
N LEU A 722 -2.70 -25.89 -10.85
CA LEU A 722 -3.93 -25.90 -10.04
C LEU A 722 -5.15 -25.82 -10.95
N ARG A 723 -5.08 -24.98 -11.99
CA ARG A 723 -6.16 -24.75 -12.94
C ARG A 723 -6.30 -25.86 -13.98
N ASP A 724 -5.28 -26.04 -14.83
CA ASP A 724 -5.35 -26.86 -16.04
C ASP A 724 -5.29 -28.35 -15.74
N GLU A 725 -4.79 -28.73 -14.56
CA GLU A 725 -4.64 -30.15 -14.23
C GLU A 725 -5.56 -30.55 -13.09
N LEU A 726 -5.53 -29.85 -11.95
CA LEU A 726 -6.40 -30.21 -10.83
C LEU A 726 -7.84 -29.76 -11.09
N GLY A 727 -8.06 -28.48 -11.39
CA GLY A 727 -9.39 -27.91 -11.64
C GLY A 727 -10.05 -28.52 -12.87
N ALA A 728 -9.40 -28.42 -14.04
CA ALA A 728 -9.92 -28.97 -15.29
C ALA A 728 -10.05 -30.50 -15.23
N GLY A 729 -9.12 -31.20 -14.55
CA GLY A 729 -9.20 -32.64 -14.34
C GLY A 729 -10.43 -33.03 -13.51
N THR A 730 -10.74 -32.30 -12.43
CA THR A 730 -11.96 -32.52 -11.65
C THR A 730 -13.22 -32.25 -12.48
N LEU A 731 -13.24 -31.20 -13.31
CA LEU A 731 -14.37 -30.91 -14.21
C LEU A 731 -14.54 -31.98 -15.29
N ALA A 732 -13.45 -32.50 -15.87
CA ALA A 732 -13.50 -33.60 -16.83
C ALA A 732 -14.11 -34.85 -16.19
N ARG A 733 -13.72 -35.16 -14.95
CA ARG A 733 -14.32 -36.27 -14.18
C ARG A 733 -15.80 -36.05 -13.89
N LYS A 734 -16.20 -34.81 -13.55
CA LYS A 734 -17.62 -34.42 -13.40
C LYS A 734 -18.41 -34.70 -14.70
N ALA A 735 -17.86 -34.31 -15.85
CA ALA A 735 -18.49 -34.51 -17.15
C ALA A 735 -18.61 -36.00 -17.53
N GLU A 736 -17.66 -36.83 -17.13
CA GLU A 736 -17.65 -38.28 -17.37
C GLU A 736 -18.43 -39.10 -16.32
N ASN A 737 -19.10 -38.46 -15.35
CA ASN A 737 -19.75 -39.12 -14.20
C ASN A 737 -18.81 -40.04 -13.41
N LEU A 738 -17.53 -39.68 -13.30
CA LEU A 738 -16.54 -40.36 -12.48
C LEU A 738 -16.50 -39.76 -11.06
N PRO A 739 -15.98 -40.50 -10.05
CA PRO A 739 -15.72 -39.92 -8.73
C PRO A 739 -14.82 -38.68 -8.86
N LEU A 740 -15.31 -37.51 -8.40
CA LEU A 740 -14.66 -36.21 -8.61
C LEU A 740 -13.23 -36.17 -8.08
N PHE A 741 -13.02 -36.79 -6.92
CA PHE A 741 -11.77 -36.80 -6.18
C PHE A 741 -11.20 -38.23 -6.10
N PRO A 742 -10.17 -38.58 -6.89
CA PRO A 742 -9.54 -39.89 -6.82
C PRO A 742 -8.76 -40.09 -5.51
N ASN A 743 -8.46 -41.36 -5.22
CA ASN A 743 -7.68 -41.78 -4.04
C ASN A 743 -6.20 -41.35 -4.15
N THR A 744 -5.95 -40.09 -3.83
CA THR A 744 -4.64 -39.43 -3.87
C THR A 744 -4.49 -38.52 -2.66
N ALA A 745 -3.25 -38.31 -2.22
CA ALA A 745 -2.94 -37.50 -1.03
C ALA A 745 -3.59 -36.11 -1.02
N TRP A 746 -3.56 -35.38 -2.15
CA TRP A 746 -4.13 -34.02 -2.21
C TRP A 746 -5.67 -34.02 -2.10
N CYS A 747 -6.33 -35.03 -2.67
CA CYS A 747 -7.78 -35.20 -2.53
C CYS A 747 -8.16 -35.55 -1.08
N ASP A 748 -7.39 -36.42 -0.43
CA ASP A 748 -7.62 -36.80 0.96
C ASP A 748 -7.54 -35.58 1.87
N VAL A 749 -6.56 -34.70 1.66
CA VAL A 749 -6.42 -33.44 2.41
C VAL A 749 -7.60 -32.49 2.17
N LEU A 750 -8.05 -32.31 0.91
CA LEU A 750 -9.20 -31.45 0.60
C LEU A 750 -10.50 -31.95 1.23
N LEU A 751 -10.70 -33.26 1.24
CA LEU A 751 -11.86 -33.93 1.82
C LEU A 751 -11.74 -34.16 3.32
N ARG A 752 -10.58 -33.84 3.91
CA ARG A 752 -10.26 -34.10 5.34
C ARG A 752 -10.41 -35.57 5.73
N ARG A 753 -10.03 -36.46 4.81
CA ARG A 753 -9.97 -37.91 5.07
C ARG A 753 -8.73 -38.20 5.91
N ASP A 754 -8.87 -39.16 6.82
CA ASP A 754 -7.71 -39.69 7.54
C ASP A 754 -6.67 -40.28 6.55
N PRO A 755 -5.36 -40.21 6.89
CA PRO A 755 -4.31 -40.90 6.16
C PRO A 755 -4.69 -42.33 5.79
N ARG A 756 -4.73 -42.64 4.49
CA ARG A 756 -5.03 -44.01 4.04
C ARG A 756 -3.79 -44.89 4.23
N GLN A 757 -3.99 -45.99 4.95
CA GLN A 757 -2.98 -46.97 5.33
C GLN A 757 -3.46 -48.35 4.89
N LEU A 758 -2.58 -49.19 4.34
CA LEU A 758 -2.91 -50.55 3.93
C LEU A 758 -3.35 -51.40 5.12
N SER A 759 -2.76 -51.14 6.30
CA SER A 759 -3.12 -51.77 7.58
C SER A 759 -4.33 -51.12 8.28
N GLY A 760 -4.78 -49.96 7.82
CA GLY A 760 -5.95 -49.25 8.35
C GLY A 760 -5.68 -48.26 9.50
N SER A 761 -4.45 -48.16 10.03
CA SER A 761 -4.10 -47.11 11.01
C SER A 761 -2.63 -46.70 10.94
N LEU A 762 -2.31 -45.51 11.43
CA LEU A 762 -0.92 -45.06 11.56
C LEU A 762 -0.16 -45.93 12.58
N THR A 763 1.14 -46.11 12.35
CA THR A 763 2.02 -46.84 13.27
C THR A 763 2.32 -45.99 14.50
N HIS A 764 2.31 -46.60 15.69
CA HIS A 764 2.63 -45.92 16.95
C HIS A 764 3.38 -46.84 17.93
N SER A 765 4.70 -46.79 17.88
CA SER A 765 5.65 -47.53 18.74
C SER A 765 6.33 -46.62 19.78
N GLY A 766 6.23 -45.30 19.62
CA GLY A 766 6.85 -44.31 20.51
C GLY A 766 8.22 -43.83 20.03
N ASP A 767 8.74 -44.36 18.92
CA ASP A 767 9.87 -43.80 18.18
C ASP A 767 9.35 -43.04 16.96
N PRO A 768 9.40 -41.69 16.94
CA PRO A 768 8.88 -40.90 15.84
C PRO A 768 9.52 -41.24 14.48
N VAL A 769 10.80 -41.62 14.45
CA VAL A 769 11.48 -41.96 13.18
C VAL A 769 10.94 -43.28 12.65
N GLU A 770 10.80 -44.30 13.49
CA GLU A 770 10.26 -45.59 13.07
C GLU A 770 8.76 -45.50 12.72
N ASP A 771 7.99 -44.77 13.53
CA ASP A 771 6.55 -44.63 13.35
C ASP A 771 6.20 -43.93 12.03
N ILE A 772 6.89 -42.83 11.71
CA ILE A 772 6.69 -42.12 10.45
C ILE A 772 7.18 -42.96 9.27
N THR A 773 8.35 -43.62 9.40
CA THR A 773 8.90 -44.47 8.32
C THR A 773 7.95 -45.63 8.01
N ALA A 774 7.46 -46.34 9.03
CA ALA A 774 6.53 -47.46 8.89
C ALA A 774 5.19 -46.99 8.30
N SER A 775 4.65 -45.86 8.77
CA SER A 775 3.38 -45.32 8.24
C SER A 775 3.49 -44.83 6.79
N LEU A 776 4.67 -44.35 6.37
CA LEU A 776 4.91 -44.00 4.96
C LEU A 776 5.04 -45.24 4.08
N LEU A 777 5.70 -46.30 4.57
CA LEU A 777 5.82 -47.59 3.87
C LEU A 777 4.47 -48.31 3.75
N ASP A 778 3.57 -48.15 4.73
CA ASP A 778 2.21 -48.69 4.73
C ASP A 778 1.19 -47.78 4.01
N SER A 779 1.61 -46.63 3.47
CA SER A 779 0.69 -45.65 2.88
C SER A 779 0.08 -46.12 1.56
N ASP A 780 -1.24 -45.99 1.43
CA ASP A 780 -1.98 -46.26 0.18
C ASP A 780 -2.11 -44.98 -0.67
N ASN A 781 -1.00 -44.52 -1.25
CA ASN A 781 -0.94 -43.31 -2.07
C ASN A 781 -1.59 -42.09 -1.38
N SER A 782 -1.28 -41.90 -0.10
CA SER A 782 -1.87 -40.89 0.77
C SER A 782 -0.77 -40.06 1.46
N TYR A 783 -1.05 -39.47 2.61
CA TYR A 783 -0.14 -38.57 3.32
C TYR A 783 0.06 -39.00 4.77
N VAL A 784 1.15 -38.56 5.40
CA VAL A 784 1.34 -38.60 6.85
C VAL A 784 1.59 -37.18 7.32
N ALA A 785 0.68 -36.64 8.14
CA ALA A 785 0.82 -35.30 8.70
C ALA A 785 1.62 -35.36 10.01
N VAL A 786 2.73 -34.62 10.08
CA VAL A 786 3.60 -34.56 11.25
C VAL A 786 3.57 -33.14 11.81
N GLN A 787 3.06 -32.98 13.03
CA GLN A 787 3.00 -31.71 13.74
C GLN A 787 3.84 -31.78 15.02
N GLY A 788 4.63 -30.74 15.29
CA GLY A 788 5.36 -30.60 16.55
C GLY A 788 5.73 -29.14 16.82
N PRO A 789 5.73 -28.68 18.08
CA PRO A 789 6.18 -27.33 18.45
C PRO A 789 7.57 -26.96 17.89
N PRO A 790 7.92 -25.67 17.79
CA PRO A 790 9.29 -25.26 17.49
C PRO A 790 10.31 -25.94 18.43
N GLY A 791 11.48 -26.31 17.92
CA GLY A 791 12.53 -26.95 18.72
C GLY A 791 12.39 -28.45 18.99
N THR A 792 11.28 -29.12 18.66
CA THR A 792 11.06 -30.56 18.96
C THR A 792 11.77 -31.55 18.02
N GLY A 793 12.85 -31.13 17.36
CA GLY A 793 13.65 -32.03 16.52
C GLY A 793 13.00 -32.45 15.19
N LYS A 794 12.02 -31.71 14.65
CA LYS A 794 11.36 -32.03 13.37
C LYS A 794 12.36 -32.22 12.21
N THR A 795 13.39 -31.37 12.12
CA THR A 795 14.45 -31.51 11.11
C THR A 795 15.24 -32.79 11.31
N TYR A 796 15.59 -33.12 12.56
CA TYR A 796 16.28 -34.35 12.91
C TYR A 796 15.45 -35.57 12.49
N VAL A 797 14.18 -35.64 12.90
CA VAL A 797 13.27 -36.75 12.57
C VAL A 797 13.09 -36.86 11.07
N GLY A 798 12.78 -35.75 10.38
CA GLY A 798 12.59 -35.73 8.94
C GLY A 798 13.83 -36.18 8.17
N ALA A 799 15.02 -35.73 8.57
CA ALA A 799 16.27 -36.14 7.92
C ALA A 799 16.54 -37.65 8.08
N HIS A 800 16.27 -38.22 9.25
CA HIS A 800 16.42 -39.67 9.49
C HIS A 800 15.42 -40.50 8.69
N VAL A 801 14.15 -40.07 8.63
CA VAL A 801 13.11 -40.73 7.81
C VAL A 801 13.50 -40.69 6.33
N ILE A 802 13.90 -39.53 5.81
CA ILE A 802 14.34 -39.36 4.41
C ILE A 802 15.54 -40.28 4.12
N ALA A 803 16.53 -40.31 5.01
CA ALA A 803 17.72 -41.15 4.82
C ALA A 803 17.37 -42.65 4.78
N LYS A 804 16.46 -43.11 5.65
CA LYS A 804 15.98 -44.50 5.66
C LYS A 804 15.22 -44.85 4.38
N LEU A 805 14.28 -44.01 3.96
CA LEU A 805 13.46 -44.26 2.77
C LEU A 805 14.30 -44.20 1.48
N ALA A 806 15.21 -43.24 1.35
CA ALA A 806 16.09 -43.14 0.18
C ALA A 806 16.95 -44.41 0.01
N LYS A 807 17.44 -45.00 1.11
CA LYS A 807 18.15 -46.29 1.06
C LYS A 807 17.29 -47.46 0.60
N GLN A 808 15.98 -47.38 0.80
CA GLN A 808 15.01 -48.37 0.31
C GLN A 808 14.55 -48.09 -1.13
N GLY A 809 15.23 -47.19 -1.85
CA GLY A 809 14.92 -46.90 -3.24
C GLY A 809 13.90 -45.77 -3.46
N TRP A 810 13.47 -45.07 -2.40
CA TRP A 810 12.49 -44.00 -2.56
C TRP A 810 13.08 -42.80 -3.31
N LYS A 811 12.26 -42.23 -4.19
CA LYS A 811 12.53 -40.98 -4.91
C LYS A 811 11.85 -39.86 -4.15
N ILE A 812 12.63 -39.01 -3.48
CA ILE A 812 12.13 -38.06 -2.48
C ILE A 812 12.32 -36.62 -2.96
N GLY A 813 11.25 -35.84 -2.93
CA GLY A 813 11.29 -34.39 -3.15
C GLY A 813 11.19 -33.62 -1.84
N VAL A 814 12.14 -32.71 -1.58
CA VAL A 814 12.11 -31.75 -0.48
C VAL A 814 11.68 -30.39 -1.00
N VAL A 815 10.51 -29.92 -0.56
CA VAL A 815 9.91 -28.65 -0.97
C VAL A 815 9.67 -27.74 0.23
N ALA A 816 10.04 -26.46 0.10
CA ALA A 816 9.70 -25.40 1.05
C ALA A 816 9.67 -24.03 0.35
N GLN A 817 9.26 -23.00 1.07
CA GLN A 817 9.17 -21.63 0.54
C GLN A 817 10.54 -20.96 0.35
N SER A 818 11.58 -21.37 1.08
CA SER A 818 12.91 -20.78 0.95
C SER A 818 13.98 -21.82 0.67
N HIS A 819 14.98 -21.43 -0.11
CA HIS A 819 16.14 -22.28 -0.40
C HIS A 819 16.92 -22.64 0.87
N ALA A 820 17.02 -21.72 1.83
CA ALA A 820 17.70 -21.96 3.11
C ALA A 820 17.05 -23.09 3.92
N VAL A 821 15.71 -23.15 3.96
CA VAL A 821 14.99 -24.23 4.67
C VAL A 821 15.21 -25.58 3.99
N ILE A 822 15.18 -25.61 2.65
CA ILE A 822 15.44 -26.82 1.86
C ILE A 822 16.86 -27.31 2.11
N GLU A 823 17.85 -26.42 2.01
CA GLU A 823 19.26 -26.74 2.22
C GLU A 823 19.54 -27.18 3.64
N HIS A 824 18.92 -26.55 4.64
CA HIS A 824 19.06 -26.96 6.03
C HIS A 824 18.64 -28.43 6.24
N LEU A 825 17.48 -28.84 5.73
CA LEU A 825 17.03 -30.23 5.85
C LEU A 825 17.93 -31.19 5.04
N MET A 826 18.29 -30.82 3.81
CA MET A 826 19.13 -31.65 2.94
C MET A 826 20.56 -31.82 3.48
N ASN A 827 21.15 -30.78 4.09
CA ASN A 827 22.45 -30.87 4.75
C ASN A 827 22.40 -31.88 5.91
N ASN A 828 21.32 -31.87 6.71
CA ASN A 828 21.14 -32.86 7.78
C ASN A 828 21.02 -34.30 7.22
N VAL A 829 20.34 -34.50 6.08
CA VAL A 829 20.29 -35.81 5.40
C VAL A 829 21.69 -36.26 4.96
N GLN A 830 22.48 -35.34 4.37
CA GLN A 830 23.85 -35.63 3.94
C GLN A 830 24.79 -35.94 5.11
N GLU A 831 24.60 -35.30 6.28
CA GLU A 831 25.35 -35.58 7.50
C GLU A 831 25.03 -36.97 8.08
N ILE A 832 23.78 -37.43 7.97
CA ILE A 832 23.37 -38.77 8.39
C ILE A 832 23.97 -39.83 7.47
N ASP A 833 23.91 -39.61 6.15
CA ASP A 833 24.56 -40.50 5.19
C ASP A 833 24.96 -39.78 3.89
N SER A 834 26.27 -39.63 3.71
CA SER A 834 26.88 -39.04 2.53
C SER A 834 26.75 -39.87 1.24
N SER A 835 26.35 -41.15 1.31
CA SER A 835 26.18 -42.00 0.13
C SER A 835 24.83 -41.78 -0.58
N ILE A 836 23.89 -41.06 0.04
CA ILE A 836 22.59 -40.78 -0.56
C ILE A 836 22.79 -39.84 -1.75
N LYS A 837 22.21 -40.21 -2.90
CA LYS A 837 22.23 -39.35 -4.11
C LYS A 837 21.32 -38.16 -3.91
N MET A 838 21.87 -36.95 -4.05
CA MET A 838 21.14 -35.71 -3.83
C MET A 838 21.38 -34.70 -4.95
N ALA A 839 20.36 -33.92 -5.30
CA ALA A 839 20.50 -32.84 -6.27
C ALA A 839 19.61 -31.63 -5.94
N LYS A 840 20.19 -30.43 -6.11
CA LYS A 840 19.46 -29.15 -6.02
C LYS A 840 20.13 -28.12 -6.93
N ARG A 841 19.34 -27.28 -7.59
CA ARG A 841 19.89 -26.10 -8.28
C ARG A 841 20.21 -24.99 -7.28
N GLY A 842 21.42 -24.44 -7.35
CA GLY A 842 21.87 -23.30 -6.54
C GLY A 842 21.23 -22.01 -7.06
N GLN A 843 21.00 -21.03 -6.19
CA GLN A 843 20.38 -19.75 -6.58
C GLN A 843 21.36 -18.88 -7.39
N SER A 844 22.64 -18.88 -7.00
CA SER A 844 23.70 -18.13 -7.65
C SER A 844 25.00 -18.93 -7.66
N GLU A 845 25.98 -18.47 -8.41
CA GLU A 845 27.32 -19.06 -8.41
C GLU A 845 28.00 -19.01 -7.03
N LYS A 846 27.67 -17.99 -6.21
CA LYS A 846 28.20 -17.81 -4.85
C LYS A 846 27.47 -18.63 -3.78
N SER A 847 26.30 -19.20 -4.09
CA SER A 847 25.42 -19.93 -3.15
C SER A 847 25.10 -21.36 -3.61
N ARG A 848 26.07 -22.05 -4.23
CA ARG A 848 25.90 -23.44 -4.68
C ARG A 848 26.08 -24.43 -3.52
N PRO A 849 25.09 -25.29 -3.22
CA PRO A 849 25.27 -26.38 -2.26
C PRO A 849 26.20 -27.48 -2.80
N LYS A 850 26.71 -28.36 -1.92
CA LYS A 850 27.61 -29.46 -2.32
C LYS A 850 27.01 -30.43 -3.35
N TYR A 851 25.69 -30.57 -3.34
CA TYR A 851 24.89 -31.38 -4.26
C TYR A 851 24.28 -30.54 -5.39
N HIS A 852 25.02 -29.52 -5.85
CA HIS A 852 24.55 -28.65 -6.93
C HIS A 852 24.45 -29.40 -8.28
N VAL A 853 23.29 -29.29 -8.93
CA VAL A 853 23.07 -29.77 -10.30
C VAL A 853 22.28 -28.72 -11.08
N ASP A 854 22.77 -28.34 -12.26
CA ASP A 854 22.11 -27.34 -13.11
C ASP A 854 20.75 -27.83 -13.65
N GLU A 855 20.70 -29.09 -14.09
CA GLU A 855 19.50 -29.74 -14.60
C GLU A 855 19.08 -30.94 -13.73
N VAL A 856 18.37 -30.65 -12.64
CA VAL A 856 17.93 -31.65 -11.64
C VAL A 856 17.04 -32.74 -12.24
N GLY A 857 16.13 -32.40 -13.16
CA GLY A 857 15.23 -33.37 -13.80
C GLY A 857 15.98 -34.45 -14.60
N PRO A 858 16.77 -34.08 -15.62
CA PRO A 858 17.62 -35.03 -16.34
C PRO A 858 18.54 -35.86 -15.44
N TRP A 859 19.10 -35.26 -14.39
CA TRP A 859 19.90 -35.99 -13.40
C TRP A 859 19.08 -37.07 -12.68
N ALA A 860 17.87 -36.74 -12.22
CA ALA A 860 16.99 -37.66 -11.51
C ALA A 860 16.47 -38.78 -12.43
N ALA A 861 16.15 -38.46 -13.69
CA ALA A 861 15.73 -39.43 -14.70
C ALA A 861 16.82 -40.46 -15.03
N GLY A 862 18.10 -40.09 -14.85
CA GLY A 862 19.25 -40.99 -15.02
C GLY A 862 19.43 -42.00 -13.88
N ILE A 863 18.66 -41.92 -12.80
CA ILE A 863 18.73 -42.81 -11.64
C ILE A 863 17.49 -43.71 -11.61
N VAL A 864 17.66 -44.99 -11.97
CA VAL A 864 16.55 -45.94 -12.15
C VAL A 864 16.36 -46.86 -10.94
N ASP A 865 17.42 -47.53 -10.48
CA ASP A 865 17.36 -48.61 -9.47
C ASP A 865 17.79 -48.19 -8.06
N GLU A 866 17.94 -46.88 -7.82
CA GLU A 866 18.39 -46.33 -6.54
C GLU A 866 17.49 -45.17 -6.10
N GLY A 867 17.40 -44.97 -4.78
CA GLY A 867 16.70 -43.83 -4.21
C GLY A 867 17.54 -42.57 -4.25
N TYR A 868 16.87 -41.42 -4.26
CA TYR A 868 17.52 -40.11 -4.32
C TYR A 868 16.68 -39.05 -3.62
N VAL A 869 17.32 -37.91 -3.33
CA VAL A 869 16.68 -36.73 -2.74
C VAL A 869 16.89 -35.51 -3.64
N ILE A 870 15.81 -34.91 -4.15
CA ILE A 870 15.87 -33.65 -4.88
C ILE A 870 15.30 -32.51 -4.05
N GLY A 871 15.96 -31.35 -4.09
CA GLY A 871 15.52 -30.14 -3.40
C GLY A 871 15.11 -29.04 -4.36
N GLY A 872 13.98 -28.39 -4.08
CA GLY A 872 13.49 -27.29 -4.90
C GLY A 872 12.34 -26.54 -4.25
N THR A 873 12.14 -25.28 -4.64
CA THR A 873 10.93 -24.54 -4.25
C THR A 873 9.71 -25.11 -4.99
N VAL A 874 8.50 -24.65 -4.64
CA VAL A 874 7.28 -25.06 -5.35
C VAL A 874 7.39 -24.84 -6.86
N TRP A 875 8.02 -23.75 -7.32
CA TRP A 875 8.32 -23.50 -8.74
C TRP A 875 9.13 -24.61 -9.41
N SER A 876 10.09 -25.18 -8.70
CA SER A 876 10.89 -26.29 -9.23
C SER A 876 9.98 -27.50 -9.47
N PHE A 877 9.18 -27.86 -8.47
CA PHE A 877 8.24 -29.00 -8.54
C PHE A 877 7.04 -28.75 -9.44
N SER A 878 6.73 -27.49 -9.76
CA SER A 878 5.75 -27.13 -10.79
C SER A 878 6.32 -27.20 -12.21
N SER A 879 7.63 -27.30 -12.38
CA SER A 879 8.21 -27.43 -13.73
C SER A 879 7.90 -28.79 -14.35
N GLN A 880 7.54 -28.79 -15.63
CA GLN A 880 7.23 -30.03 -16.37
C GLN A 880 8.39 -31.05 -16.32
N LYS A 881 9.65 -30.56 -16.31
CA LYS A 881 10.86 -31.39 -16.25
C LYS A 881 10.94 -32.27 -14.98
N LEU A 882 10.46 -31.79 -13.84
CA LEU A 882 10.46 -32.58 -12.60
C LEU A 882 9.19 -33.39 -12.44
N ARG A 883 8.06 -32.91 -12.97
CA ARG A 883 6.77 -33.62 -12.89
C ARG A 883 6.66 -34.83 -13.81
N SER A 884 7.52 -34.91 -14.82
CA SER A 884 7.59 -36.05 -15.74
C SER A 884 8.51 -37.19 -15.26
N LEU A 885 9.09 -37.08 -14.06
CA LEU A 885 9.87 -38.14 -13.40
C LEU A 885 8.95 -39.22 -12.83
#